data_AF-A0A0D3VC29-F1
#
_entry.id   AF-A0A0D3VC29-F1
#
_cell.length_a   1.000
_cell.length_b   1.000
_cell.length_c   1.000
_cell.angle_alpha   90.00
_cell.angle_beta   90.00
_cell.angle_gamma   90.00
#
_symmetry.space_group_name_H-M   'P 1'
#
loop_
_entity.id
_entity.type
_entity.pdbx_description
1 polymer ?
#
loop_
_entity_poly.entity_id
_entity_poly.type
_entity_poly.pdbx_seq_one_letter_code
_entity_poly.pdbx_strand_id
1 'polypeptide(L)'
;MEPEILYPLIPTKLPIRSRIQQQIKTTYALDLPFWRMAMGGLWIFSCYIFSLSAISMPTGLGSTLDIMLTITLGTVLFTLSSHLIALLLTLMWLPIPRLFTGGVLFNLISFYLVFWVPGSGILVSIISSIVATLLSVLLGFFIGIIHSKNNSTRIKIMITIGVLLSLFSVQIIQDPNHVDLTTQPSQPITPATQPIVSTIPYTNPAEPGPYPFQYFTYGSGFDLHRSEFDTDVNLLSSSVNASAHIKKWSFMRTLFWGFNQNQLPINGRVWMPEGAGPFPLILMVHGNHLMEDYSDEGYGYLGELLASRGFITVSVDENFLNYSVWSNIPDNDMKMRAWVLLKHLQQIRTFAEQTDTPFSGKVDLDNIAMIGHSRGGQAVAMAADSTLWFNTDAGLKDDLHSFGIQGIIALAPTDSVVDSKQTKLNHISYMALQGAKDGDLNEYFGERHYARTTFNPTDSGFKTYLHIADANHAQFNSTWGDLDLGVPKGLFLNQRQLMEGTDQRQITKVYVSAFLETVLHKKEDYMALFQDYRSGAQWLPNSTYFNKYEDGKFERLARYEEDGDKATLLYGGTAAAIGLNWSEKAYLPKNDAVVLEWNEAISGGRSSDASYSLVWDNSSLLNRLARADGLSFSIADQSADMKQKQGEQPSTPDIKVALQTHNNLTVIVSLSQFMNLKSPDMTYFTKSKWLEKHFDSGKYNLPEQPIFQTVRLPFDAFQKVNPSFNPANLKRITFYFSGGPGKIMLDDLGLYRD
;
A
#
# COMPACT_ATOMS: atom_id res chain seq x y z
N MET A 1 -63.03 -76.59 13.57
CA MET A 1 -61.78 -76.66 12.78
C MET A 1 -61.09 -75.32 12.95
N GLU A 2 -59.86 -75.36 13.44
CA GLU A 2 -58.91 -74.24 13.58
C GLU A 2 -58.57 -73.57 12.22
N PRO A 3 -57.88 -72.42 12.22
CA PRO A 3 -58.26 -71.21 11.49
C PRO A 3 -57.58 -71.06 10.12
N GLU A 4 -58.15 -70.24 9.24
CA GLU A 4 -57.42 -69.67 8.11
C GLU A 4 -57.20 -68.17 8.38
N ILE A 5 -56.07 -67.87 9.00
CA ILE A 5 -55.59 -66.50 9.18
C ILE A 5 -55.08 -66.04 7.80
N LEU A 6 -55.86 -65.20 7.13
CA LEU A 6 -55.43 -64.47 5.95
C LEU A 6 -54.30 -63.51 6.34
N TYR A 7 -53.06 -63.89 6.03
CA TYR A 7 -51.92 -62.99 6.10
C TYR A 7 -52.14 -61.80 5.15
N PRO A 8 -51.98 -60.54 5.59
CA PRO A 8 -51.99 -59.42 4.67
C PRO A 8 -50.81 -59.57 3.71
N LEU A 9 -51.11 -59.57 2.41
CA LEU A 9 -50.14 -59.53 1.32
C LEU A 9 -49.10 -58.46 1.62
N ILE A 10 -47.87 -58.88 1.91
CA ILE A 10 -46.71 -57.99 1.99
C ILE A 10 -46.62 -57.29 0.64
N PRO A 11 -46.74 -55.95 0.55
CA PRO A 11 -46.70 -55.27 -0.73
C PRO A 11 -45.35 -55.54 -1.38
N THR A 12 -45.38 -56.23 -2.51
CA THR A 12 -44.20 -56.51 -3.33
C THR A 12 -43.49 -55.19 -3.59
N LYS A 13 -42.24 -55.07 -3.14
CA LYS A 13 -41.43 -53.87 -3.34
C LYS A 13 -41.43 -53.55 -4.84
N LEU A 14 -42.07 -52.43 -5.23
CA LEU A 14 -42.11 -51.94 -6.61
C LEU A 14 -40.72 -52.06 -7.28
N PRO A 15 -40.65 -52.43 -8.56
CA PRO A 15 -39.39 -52.44 -9.31
C PRO A 15 -38.62 -51.11 -9.13
N ILE A 16 -37.29 -51.18 -9.03
CA ILE A 16 -36.45 -50.00 -8.80
C ILE A 16 -36.75 -48.88 -9.82
N ARG A 17 -36.97 -49.24 -11.10
CA ARG A 17 -37.34 -48.29 -12.16
C ARG A 17 -38.66 -47.57 -11.91
N SER A 18 -39.71 -48.28 -11.47
CA SER A 18 -41.01 -47.65 -11.21
C SER A 18 -40.99 -46.79 -9.95
N ARG A 19 -40.19 -47.17 -8.95
CA ARG A 19 -39.93 -46.33 -7.77
C ARG A 19 -39.23 -45.03 -8.13
N ILE A 20 -38.20 -45.10 -8.99
CA ILE A 20 -37.49 -43.91 -9.47
C ILE A 20 -38.43 -43.01 -10.28
N GLN A 21 -39.23 -43.57 -11.20
CA GLN A 21 -40.20 -42.79 -11.98
C GLN A 21 -41.25 -42.11 -11.09
N GLN A 22 -41.77 -42.80 -10.07
CA GLN A 22 -42.72 -42.22 -9.13
C GLN A 22 -42.09 -41.10 -8.30
N GLN A 23 -40.83 -41.27 -7.89
CA GLN A 23 -40.10 -40.25 -7.14
C GLN A 23 -39.80 -39.01 -7.99
N ILE A 24 -39.41 -39.16 -9.26
CA ILE A 24 -39.21 -38.03 -10.19
C ILE A 24 -40.52 -37.23 -10.35
N LYS A 25 -41.68 -37.90 -10.41
CA LYS A 25 -42.98 -37.21 -10.45
C LYS A 25 -43.29 -36.43 -9.17
N THR A 26 -42.73 -36.84 -8.03
CA THR A 26 -42.90 -36.16 -6.74
C THR A 26 -41.74 -35.25 -6.37
N THR A 27 -40.83 -34.92 -7.30
CA THR A 27 -39.65 -34.07 -7.05
C THR A 27 -40.02 -32.80 -6.29
N TYR A 28 -41.08 -32.11 -6.72
CA TYR A 28 -41.53 -30.83 -6.15
C TYR A 28 -42.68 -30.93 -5.15
N ALA A 29 -43.00 -32.14 -4.67
CA ALA A 29 -44.21 -32.37 -3.86
C ALA A 29 -44.20 -31.60 -2.53
N LEU A 30 -43.01 -31.35 -1.96
CA LEU A 30 -42.84 -30.63 -0.69
C LEU A 30 -42.50 -29.14 -0.87
N ASP A 31 -42.32 -28.67 -2.11
CA ASP A 31 -42.14 -27.26 -2.44
C ASP A 31 -43.51 -26.55 -2.47
N LEU A 32 -44.12 -26.46 -1.28
CA LEU A 32 -45.39 -25.78 -1.01
C LEU A 32 -45.31 -24.28 -1.39
N PRO A 33 -46.45 -23.57 -1.51
CA PRO A 33 -46.46 -22.15 -1.91
C PRO A 33 -45.50 -21.27 -1.11
N PHE A 34 -45.36 -21.52 0.19
CA PHE A 34 -44.37 -20.84 1.04
C PHE A 34 -42.94 -20.98 0.50
N TRP A 35 -42.48 -22.22 0.25
CA TRP A 35 -41.13 -22.51 -0.23
C TRP A 35 -40.89 -21.95 -1.64
N ARG A 36 -41.91 -21.97 -2.50
CA ARG A 36 -41.85 -21.35 -3.84
C ARG A 36 -41.69 -19.84 -3.76
N MET A 37 -42.38 -19.17 -2.85
CA MET A 37 -42.17 -17.73 -2.63
C MET A 37 -40.81 -17.44 -1.98
N ALA A 38 -40.35 -18.32 -1.09
CA ALA A 38 -39.05 -18.18 -0.43
C ALA A 38 -37.86 -18.28 -1.42
N MET A 39 -38.02 -18.98 -2.55
CA MET A 39 -37.04 -18.96 -3.65
C MET A 39 -36.76 -17.54 -4.15
N GLY A 40 -37.74 -16.64 -4.10
CA GLY A 40 -37.57 -15.24 -4.48
C GLY A 40 -36.51 -14.52 -3.63
N GLY A 41 -36.41 -14.83 -2.34
CA GLY A 41 -35.38 -14.24 -1.47
C GLY A 41 -33.99 -14.81 -1.71
N LEU A 42 -33.89 -16.12 -1.99
CA LEU A 42 -32.64 -16.73 -2.41
C LEU A 42 -32.12 -16.08 -3.70
N TRP A 43 -33.02 -15.87 -4.68
CA TRP A 43 -32.71 -15.25 -5.96
C TRP A 43 -32.31 -13.78 -5.81
N ILE A 44 -33.11 -12.95 -5.12
CA ILE A 44 -32.80 -11.51 -4.92
C ILE A 44 -31.43 -11.32 -4.26
N PHE A 45 -31.13 -12.11 -3.22
CA PHE A 45 -29.84 -12.03 -2.55
C PHE A 45 -28.69 -12.51 -3.45
N SER A 46 -28.93 -13.54 -4.27
CA SER A 46 -27.94 -13.98 -5.27
C SER A 46 -27.65 -12.89 -6.31
N CYS A 47 -28.67 -12.19 -6.80
CA CYS A 47 -28.51 -11.05 -7.70
C CYS A 47 -27.65 -9.95 -7.05
N TYR A 48 -27.90 -9.64 -5.78
CA TYR A 48 -27.08 -8.67 -5.04
C TYR A 48 -25.60 -9.07 -4.98
N ILE A 49 -25.28 -10.31 -4.59
CA ILE A 49 -23.89 -10.79 -4.55
C ILE A 49 -23.25 -10.81 -5.95
N PHE A 50 -23.99 -11.23 -6.97
CA PHE A 50 -23.49 -11.24 -8.35
C PHE A 50 -23.25 -9.83 -8.90
N SER A 51 -24.08 -8.84 -8.55
CA SER A 51 -23.83 -7.44 -8.87
C SER A 51 -22.53 -6.94 -8.25
N LEU A 52 -22.29 -7.27 -6.97
CA LEU A 52 -21.04 -6.89 -6.31
C LEU A 52 -19.82 -7.52 -6.99
N SER A 53 -19.88 -8.79 -7.38
CA SER A 53 -18.77 -9.43 -8.11
C SER A 53 -18.55 -8.82 -9.49
N ALA A 54 -19.61 -8.41 -10.18
CA ALA A 54 -19.51 -7.82 -11.52
C ALA A 54 -18.72 -6.51 -11.52
N ILE A 55 -18.87 -5.68 -10.47
CA ILE A 55 -18.14 -4.41 -10.33
C ILE A 55 -16.63 -4.63 -10.29
N SER A 56 -16.15 -5.75 -9.72
CA SER A 56 -14.72 -6.08 -9.65
C SER A 56 -14.23 -6.96 -10.79
N MET A 57 -15.09 -7.28 -11.77
CA MET A 57 -14.76 -8.09 -12.94
C MET A 57 -15.20 -7.38 -14.23
N PRO A 58 -14.81 -6.11 -14.43
CA PRO A 58 -15.25 -5.33 -15.57
C PRO A 58 -14.87 -6.01 -16.89
N THR A 59 -15.74 -5.92 -17.89
CA THR A 59 -15.42 -6.34 -19.27
C THR A 59 -14.96 -5.16 -20.13
N GLY A 60 -15.11 -3.94 -19.62
CA GLY A 60 -14.94 -2.66 -20.32
C GLY A 60 -16.12 -2.23 -21.19
N LEU A 61 -17.22 -3.01 -21.21
CA LEU A 61 -18.46 -2.60 -21.88
C LEU A 61 -19.34 -1.66 -21.02
N GLY A 62 -18.87 -1.35 -19.81
CA GLY A 62 -19.55 -0.51 -18.82
C GLY A 62 -20.22 -1.31 -17.70
N SER A 63 -20.13 -0.79 -16.48
CA SER A 63 -20.58 -1.45 -15.25
C SER A 63 -22.05 -1.87 -15.28
N THR A 64 -22.91 -1.08 -15.92
CA THR A 64 -24.35 -1.42 -16.05
C THR A 64 -24.54 -2.69 -16.87
N LEU A 65 -23.83 -2.83 -17.99
CA LEU A 65 -23.95 -4.02 -18.84
C LEU A 65 -23.35 -5.24 -18.14
N ASP A 66 -22.20 -5.07 -17.47
CA ASP A 66 -21.55 -6.15 -16.70
C ASP A 66 -22.46 -6.70 -15.60
N ILE A 67 -23.13 -5.81 -14.86
CA ILE A 67 -24.12 -6.19 -13.83
C ILE A 67 -25.30 -6.93 -14.48
N MET A 68 -25.86 -6.40 -15.58
CA MET A 68 -26.99 -7.03 -16.27
C MET A 68 -26.66 -8.43 -16.79
N LEU A 69 -25.50 -8.59 -17.44
CA LEU A 69 -25.04 -9.87 -17.97
C LEU A 69 -24.80 -10.88 -16.85
N THR A 70 -24.15 -10.45 -15.76
CA THR A 70 -23.84 -11.32 -14.61
C THR A 70 -25.11 -11.76 -13.88
N ILE A 71 -26.07 -10.84 -13.63
CA ILE A 71 -27.38 -11.18 -13.04
C ILE A 71 -28.15 -12.14 -13.95
N THR A 72 -28.14 -11.90 -15.26
CA THR A 72 -28.86 -12.73 -16.24
C THR A 72 -28.30 -14.15 -16.24
N LEU A 73 -26.98 -14.29 -16.37
CA LEU A 73 -26.29 -15.58 -16.30
C LEU A 73 -26.52 -16.26 -14.95
N GLY A 74 -26.37 -15.52 -13.85
CA GLY A 74 -26.61 -16.00 -12.50
C GLY A 74 -28.05 -16.51 -12.30
N THR A 75 -29.04 -15.83 -12.87
CA THR A 75 -30.46 -16.24 -12.80
C THR A 75 -30.72 -17.53 -13.57
N VAL A 76 -30.14 -17.66 -14.77
CA VAL A 76 -30.24 -18.89 -15.58
C VAL A 76 -29.59 -20.05 -14.83
N LEU A 77 -28.37 -19.86 -14.33
CA LEU A 77 -27.64 -20.88 -13.58
C LEU A 77 -28.35 -21.27 -12.28
N PHE A 78 -28.86 -20.28 -11.52
CA PHE A 78 -29.65 -20.51 -10.32
C PHE A 78 -30.86 -21.38 -10.62
N THR A 79 -31.61 -21.04 -11.68
CA THR A 79 -32.82 -21.76 -12.08
C THR A 79 -32.51 -23.19 -12.50
N LEU A 80 -31.58 -23.37 -13.45
CA LEU A 80 -31.23 -24.70 -13.97
C LEU A 80 -30.64 -25.60 -12.88
N SER A 81 -29.72 -25.06 -12.08
CA SER A 81 -29.05 -25.82 -11.01
C SER A 81 -30.02 -26.20 -9.90
N SER A 82 -30.94 -25.30 -9.51
CA SER A 82 -31.95 -25.61 -8.49
C SER A 82 -32.84 -26.78 -8.91
N HIS A 83 -33.25 -26.82 -10.18
CA HIS A 83 -34.06 -27.92 -10.71
C HIS A 83 -33.25 -29.21 -10.84
N LEU A 84 -32.01 -29.13 -11.33
CA LEU A 84 -31.12 -30.29 -11.43
C LEU A 84 -30.81 -30.90 -10.05
N ILE A 85 -30.45 -30.07 -9.07
CA ILE A 85 -30.18 -30.51 -7.71
C ILE A 85 -31.44 -31.10 -7.07
N ALA A 86 -32.63 -30.51 -7.29
CA ALA A 86 -33.88 -31.09 -6.81
C ALA A 86 -34.14 -32.51 -7.38
N LEU A 87 -33.83 -32.73 -8.66
CA LEU A 87 -33.90 -34.05 -9.29
C LEU A 87 -32.87 -35.02 -8.69
N LEU A 88 -31.65 -34.56 -8.39
CA LEU A 88 -30.64 -35.40 -7.73
C LEU A 88 -31.04 -35.77 -6.30
N LEU A 89 -31.54 -34.81 -5.52
CA LEU A 89 -32.04 -35.02 -4.15
C LEU A 89 -33.24 -35.97 -4.11
N THR A 90 -33.99 -36.08 -5.21
CA THR A 90 -35.07 -37.06 -5.35
C THR A 90 -34.55 -38.50 -5.24
N LEU A 91 -33.32 -38.76 -5.72
CA LEU A 91 -32.68 -40.07 -5.65
C LEU A 91 -32.19 -40.42 -4.23
N MET A 92 -32.07 -39.43 -3.34
CA MET A 92 -31.62 -39.61 -1.96
C MET A 92 -32.77 -39.87 -0.97
N TRP A 93 -34.02 -39.87 -1.44
CA TRP A 93 -35.24 -40.12 -0.64
C TRP A 93 -35.44 -39.21 0.57
N LEU A 94 -34.88 -37.99 0.55
CA LEU A 94 -35.05 -37.02 1.63
C LEU A 94 -36.42 -36.31 1.54
N PRO A 95 -37.19 -36.23 2.66
CA PRO A 95 -38.48 -35.55 2.71
C PRO A 95 -38.33 -34.04 2.97
N ILE A 96 -37.73 -33.32 2.02
CA ILE A 96 -37.43 -31.88 2.12
C ILE A 96 -38.00 -31.12 0.91
N PRO A 97 -38.22 -29.80 0.99
CA PRO A 97 -38.56 -28.98 -0.18
C PRO A 97 -37.37 -28.94 -1.14
N ARG A 98 -37.35 -29.82 -2.14
CA ARG A 98 -36.15 -30.15 -2.91
C ARG A 98 -35.73 -29.01 -3.84
N LEU A 99 -36.69 -28.27 -4.41
CA LEU A 99 -36.38 -27.09 -5.23
C LEU A 99 -35.79 -25.97 -4.37
N PHE A 100 -36.39 -25.69 -3.21
CA PHE A 100 -35.83 -24.72 -2.27
C PHE A 100 -34.42 -25.13 -1.81
N THR A 101 -34.25 -26.39 -1.43
CA THR A 101 -32.94 -26.95 -1.04
C THR A 101 -31.92 -26.84 -2.18
N GLY A 102 -32.34 -27.08 -3.42
CA GLY A 102 -31.52 -26.89 -4.60
C GLY A 102 -31.03 -25.45 -4.76
N GLY A 103 -31.89 -24.46 -4.53
CA GLY A 103 -31.52 -23.04 -4.52
C GLY A 103 -30.54 -22.69 -3.40
N VAL A 104 -30.75 -23.22 -2.20
CA VAL A 104 -29.82 -23.04 -1.07
C VAL A 104 -28.44 -23.61 -1.38
N LEU A 105 -28.38 -24.82 -1.94
CA LEU A 105 -27.11 -25.46 -2.32
C LEU A 105 -26.40 -24.71 -3.45
N PHE A 106 -27.16 -24.20 -4.43
CA PHE A 106 -26.59 -23.34 -5.47
C PHE A 106 -25.99 -22.07 -4.87
N ASN A 107 -26.70 -21.36 -3.99
CA ASN A 107 -26.19 -20.16 -3.32
C ASN A 107 -24.93 -20.48 -2.51
N LEU A 108 -24.92 -21.59 -1.77
CA LEU A 108 -23.75 -22.00 -1.00
C LEU A 108 -22.51 -22.20 -1.88
N ILE A 109 -22.66 -22.93 -2.99
CA ILE A 109 -21.55 -23.21 -3.92
C ILE A 109 -21.13 -21.94 -4.67
N SER A 110 -22.08 -21.18 -5.22
CA SER A 110 -21.78 -19.98 -5.99
C SER A 110 -21.18 -18.87 -5.12
N PHE A 111 -21.67 -18.65 -3.90
CA PHE A 111 -21.07 -17.69 -2.97
C PHE A 111 -19.69 -18.15 -2.54
N TYR A 112 -19.47 -19.45 -2.32
CA TYR A 112 -18.12 -19.97 -2.10
C TYR A 112 -17.19 -19.58 -3.25
N LEU A 113 -17.60 -19.79 -4.52
CA LEU A 113 -16.79 -19.41 -5.68
C LEU A 113 -16.54 -17.89 -5.79
N VAL A 114 -17.55 -17.08 -5.48
CA VAL A 114 -17.42 -15.60 -5.47
C VAL A 114 -16.46 -15.12 -4.39
N PHE A 115 -16.47 -15.73 -3.20
CA PHE A 115 -15.52 -15.40 -2.14
C PHE A 115 -14.16 -16.07 -2.34
N TRP A 116 -14.10 -17.20 -3.06
CA TRP A 116 -12.89 -17.96 -3.42
C TRP A 116 -12.13 -17.32 -4.60
N VAL A 117 -11.88 -16.03 -4.50
CA VAL A 117 -10.91 -15.32 -5.34
C VAL A 117 -9.50 -15.68 -4.86
N PRO A 118 -8.47 -15.78 -5.74
CA PRO A 118 -7.10 -16.09 -5.33
C PRO A 118 -6.67 -15.21 -4.14
N GLY A 119 -6.27 -15.84 -3.03
CA GLY A 119 -5.89 -15.10 -1.82
C GLY A 119 -7.07 -14.63 -0.94
N SER A 120 -8.17 -15.37 -0.82
CA SER A 120 -9.17 -15.10 0.24
C SER A 120 -8.99 -16.00 1.47
N GLY A 121 -8.32 -17.15 1.28
CA GLY A 121 -8.27 -18.24 2.26
C GLY A 121 -9.51 -19.16 2.18
N ILE A 122 -9.30 -20.47 2.31
CA ILE A 122 -10.38 -21.48 2.15
C ILE A 122 -11.43 -21.27 3.24
N LEU A 123 -10.97 -21.12 4.48
CA LEU A 123 -11.83 -21.04 5.64
C LEU A 123 -12.70 -19.78 5.63
N VAL A 124 -12.13 -18.62 5.27
CA VAL A 124 -12.89 -17.37 5.15
C VAL A 124 -13.96 -17.52 4.06
N SER A 125 -13.60 -18.05 2.89
CA SER A 125 -14.55 -18.24 1.79
C SER A 125 -15.72 -19.16 2.17
N ILE A 126 -15.44 -20.26 2.89
CA ILE A 126 -16.48 -21.15 3.41
C ILE A 126 -17.39 -20.42 4.39
N ILE A 127 -16.82 -19.74 5.39
CA ILE A 127 -17.62 -19.03 6.41
C ILE A 127 -18.47 -17.94 5.76
N SER A 128 -17.88 -17.13 4.88
CA SER A 128 -18.61 -16.08 4.15
C SER A 128 -19.71 -16.65 3.28
N SER A 129 -19.49 -17.78 2.60
CA SER A 129 -20.53 -18.46 1.81
C SER A 129 -21.68 -18.96 2.68
N ILE A 130 -21.39 -19.52 3.86
CA ILE A 130 -22.40 -20.00 4.81
C ILE A 130 -23.21 -18.81 5.34
N VAL A 131 -22.54 -17.74 5.78
CA VAL A 131 -23.21 -16.54 6.29
C VAL A 131 -24.08 -15.89 5.21
N ALA A 132 -23.55 -15.69 4.01
CA ALA A 132 -24.30 -15.15 2.87
C ALA A 132 -25.51 -16.03 2.50
N THR A 133 -25.33 -17.36 2.52
CA THR A 133 -26.43 -18.30 2.24
C THR A 133 -27.50 -18.23 3.32
N LEU A 134 -27.12 -18.16 4.60
CA LEU A 134 -28.07 -18.00 5.71
C LEU A 134 -28.86 -16.70 5.59
N LEU A 135 -28.20 -15.58 5.25
CA LEU A 135 -28.87 -14.30 4.98
C LEU A 135 -29.86 -14.43 3.81
N SER A 136 -29.48 -15.14 2.73
CA SER A 136 -30.39 -15.40 1.61
C SER A 136 -31.61 -16.23 2.02
N VAL A 137 -31.44 -17.23 2.89
CA VAL A 137 -32.53 -18.07 3.43
C VAL A 137 -33.45 -17.25 4.33
N LEU A 138 -32.90 -16.38 5.18
CA LEU A 138 -33.68 -15.48 6.03
C LEU A 138 -34.53 -14.51 5.18
N LEU A 139 -33.95 -13.95 4.12
CA LEU A 139 -34.70 -13.13 3.15
C LEU A 139 -35.79 -13.96 2.44
N GLY A 140 -35.49 -15.22 2.09
CA GLY A 140 -36.46 -16.15 1.56
C GLY A 140 -37.64 -16.40 2.52
N PHE A 141 -37.36 -16.67 3.79
CA PHE A 141 -38.40 -16.85 4.81
C PHE A 141 -39.22 -15.59 5.02
N PHE A 142 -38.59 -14.41 5.04
CA PHE A 142 -39.30 -13.15 5.09
C PHE A 142 -40.31 -13.01 3.94
N ILE A 143 -39.86 -13.20 2.69
CA ILE A 143 -40.74 -13.12 1.52
C ILE A 143 -41.83 -14.19 1.56
N GLY A 144 -41.49 -15.41 1.94
CA GLY A 144 -42.45 -16.52 2.10
C GLY A 144 -43.53 -16.20 3.14
N ILE A 145 -43.17 -15.58 4.26
CA ILE A 145 -44.11 -15.19 5.33
C ILE A 145 -45.04 -14.06 4.87
N ILE A 146 -44.50 -13.03 4.21
CA ILE A 146 -45.27 -11.90 3.70
C ILE A 146 -46.29 -12.34 2.65
N HIS A 147 -45.94 -13.31 1.80
CA HIS A 147 -46.81 -13.82 0.74
C HIS A 147 -47.69 -15.01 1.16
N SER A 148 -47.47 -15.57 2.36
CA SER A 148 -48.33 -16.62 2.90
C SER A 148 -49.75 -16.11 3.12
N LYS A 149 -50.73 -16.85 2.61
CA LYS A 149 -52.16 -16.60 2.82
C LYS A 149 -52.63 -16.99 4.22
N ASN A 150 -51.86 -17.81 4.93
CA ASN A 150 -52.23 -18.32 6.26
C ASN A 150 -51.80 -17.38 7.40
N ASN A 151 -50.99 -16.36 7.11
CA ASN A 151 -50.47 -15.44 8.12
C ASN A 151 -51.33 -14.17 8.18
N SER A 152 -51.68 -13.73 9.40
CA SER A 152 -52.45 -12.50 9.59
C SER A 152 -51.64 -11.24 9.23
N THR A 153 -52.32 -10.16 8.85
CA THR A 153 -51.68 -8.87 8.54
C THR A 153 -50.82 -8.36 9.71
N ARG A 154 -51.23 -8.63 10.95
CA ARG A 154 -50.47 -8.25 12.15
C ARG A 154 -49.10 -8.93 12.21
N ILE A 155 -49.03 -10.23 11.91
CA ILE A 155 -47.76 -10.99 11.89
C ILE A 155 -46.82 -10.43 10.81
N LYS A 156 -47.36 -10.10 9.63
CA LYS A 156 -46.59 -9.51 8.52
C LYS A 156 -46.00 -8.15 8.90
N ILE A 157 -46.80 -7.28 9.53
CA ILE A 157 -46.35 -5.97 10.03
C ILE A 157 -45.27 -6.14 11.11
N MET A 158 -45.48 -7.01 12.10
CA MET A 158 -44.51 -7.24 13.18
C MET A 158 -43.15 -7.71 12.65
N ILE A 159 -43.14 -8.66 11.71
CA ILE A 159 -41.89 -9.17 11.13
C ILE A 159 -41.21 -8.10 10.27
N THR A 160 -41.97 -7.32 9.50
CA THR A 160 -41.41 -6.21 8.72
C THR A 160 -40.75 -5.17 9.63
N ILE A 161 -41.42 -4.79 10.71
CA ILE A 161 -40.85 -3.88 11.73
C ILE A 161 -39.61 -4.51 12.36
N GLY A 162 -39.65 -5.80 12.72
CA GLY A 162 -38.49 -6.50 13.28
C GLY A 162 -37.28 -6.51 12.35
N VAL A 163 -37.49 -6.74 11.04
CA VAL A 163 -36.42 -6.68 10.03
C VAL A 163 -35.88 -5.25 9.90
N LEU A 164 -36.76 -4.24 9.81
CA LEU A 164 -36.34 -2.83 9.73
C LEU A 164 -35.55 -2.39 10.98
N LEU A 165 -36.00 -2.78 12.18
CA LEU A 165 -35.30 -2.52 13.44
C LEU A 165 -33.96 -3.24 13.50
N SER A 166 -33.85 -4.46 12.97
CA SER A 166 -32.58 -5.19 12.92
C SER A 166 -31.59 -4.51 11.96
N LEU A 167 -32.05 -4.07 10.78
CA LEU A 167 -31.23 -3.32 9.82
C LEU A 167 -30.80 -1.97 10.41
N PHE A 168 -31.70 -1.27 11.12
CA PHE A 168 -31.39 -0.02 11.82
C PHE A 168 -30.40 -0.23 12.98
N SER A 169 -30.51 -1.34 13.70
CA SER A 169 -29.58 -1.71 14.78
C SER A 169 -28.19 -2.02 14.23
N VAL A 170 -28.08 -2.64 13.06
CA VAL A 170 -26.78 -2.83 12.36
C VAL A 170 -26.16 -1.48 11.97
N GLN A 171 -26.94 -0.52 11.50
CA GLN A 171 -26.43 0.85 11.23
C GLN A 171 -25.94 1.56 12.49
N ILE A 172 -26.62 1.40 13.64
CA ILE A 172 -26.19 1.96 14.93
C ILE A 172 -24.92 1.27 15.44
N ILE A 173 -24.79 -0.05 15.26
CA ILE A 173 -23.57 -0.80 15.64
C ILE A 173 -22.40 -0.48 14.70
N GLN A 174 -22.69 -0.10 13.45
CA GLN A 174 -21.71 0.41 12.49
C GLN A 174 -21.36 1.89 12.71
N ASP A 175 -21.93 2.56 13.72
CA ASP A 175 -21.41 3.85 14.17
C ASP A 175 -19.92 3.65 14.49
N PRO A 176 -19.01 4.38 13.82
CA PRO A 176 -17.57 4.21 13.98
C PRO A 176 -17.11 4.37 15.44
N ASN A 177 -17.95 4.95 16.30
CA ASN A 177 -17.68 5.15 17.72
C ASN A 177 -18.00 3.94 18.64
N HIS A 178 -18.62 2.85 18.17
CA HIS A 178 -19.24 1.86 19.08
C HIS A 178 -18.95 0.36 18.89
N VAL A 179 -17.86 -0.05 18.23
CA VAL A 179 -17.42 -1.47 18.32
C VAL A 179 -16.09 -1.58 19.06
N ASP A 180 -16.22 -2.12 20.28
CA ASP A 180 -15.20 -2.52 21.24
C ASP A 180 -14.43 -3.75 20.72
N LEU A 181 -13.49 -3.52 19.79
CA LEU A 181 -12.32 -4.37 19.71
C LEU A 181 -11.42 -3.89 20.85
N THR A 182 -11.12 -4.77 21.80
CA THR A 182 -10.47 -4.53 23.10
C THR A 182 -9.04 -3.97 23.09
N THR A 183 -8.66 -3.22 22.06
CA THR A 183 -7.68 -2.15 22.19
C THR A 183 -8.49 -0.87 22.30
N GLN A 184 -8.43 -0.22 23.47
CA GLN A 184 -8.90 1.17 23.56
C GLN A 184 -8.42 1.90 22.31
N PRO A 185 -9.26 2.73 21.63
CA PRO A 185 -8.67 3.78 20.83
C PRO A 185 -7.66 4.41 21.78
N SER A 186 -6.38 4.43 21.39
CA SER A 186 -5.41 5.27 22.08
C SER A 186 -6.17 6.58 22.25
N GLN A 187 -6.55 6.91 23.50
CA GLN A 187 -6.94 8.28 23.83
C GLN A 187 -5.91 9.12 23.08
N PRO A 188 -6.28 10.16 22.30
CA PRO A 188 -5.28 11.00 21.70
C PRO A 188 -4.37 11.40 22.85
N ILE A 189 -3.22 10.73 22.96
CA ILE A 189 -2.23 11.03 23.97
C ILE A 189 -1.92 12.41 23.52
N THR A 190 -2.36 13.42 24.29
CA THR A 190 -2.15 14.83 23.98
C THR A 190 -0.73 14.87 23.49
N PRO A 191 -0.49 15.02 22.17
CA PRO A 191 0.79 14.62 21.62
C PRO A 191 1.78 15.48 22.37
N ALA A 192 2.69 14.85 23.12
CA ALA A 192 3.65 15.58 23.93
C ALA A 192 4.20 16.67 23.01
N THR A 193 3.90 17.93 23.34
CA THR A 193 3.97 19.03 22.37
C THR A 193 5.33 18.94 21.71
N GLN A 194 5.33 18.62 20.42
CA GLN A 194 6.58 18.42 19.71
C GLN A 194 7.38 19.71 19.83
N PRO A 195 8.70 19.63 20.03
CA PRO A 195 9.55 20.82 20.03
C PRO A 195 9.26 21.69 18.81
N ILE A 196 9.18 23.00 19.03
CA ILE A 196 8.97 23.96 17.94
C ILE A 196 10.22 23.95 17.08
N VAL A 197 10.05 23.64 15.79
CA VAL A 197 11.10 23.69 14.77
C VAL A 197 10.89 24.94 13.93
N SER A 198 11.98 25.51 13.43
CA SER A 198 11.93 26.62 12.48
C SER A 198 11.10 26.21 11.26
N THR A 199 10.14 27.06 10.89
CA THR A 199 9.33 26.83 9.68
C THR A 199 10.13 27.20 8.44
N ILE A 200 9.84 26.52 7.34
CA ILE A 200 10.48 26.79 6.05
C ILE A 200 10.05 28.19 5.58
N PRO A 201 10.98 29.10 5.23
CA PRO A 201 10.68 30.47 4.85
C PRO A 201 10.18 30.62 3.40
N TYR A 202 9.65 29.53 2.81
CA TYR A 202 9.13 29.50 1.44
C TYR A 202 7.62 29.39 1.40
N THR A 203 7.06 29.68 0.24
CA THR A 203 5.65 29.40 -0.06
C THR A 203 5.37 27.91 0.03
N ASN A 204 4.14 27.57 0.44
CA ASN A 204 3.65 26.19 0.42
C ASN A 204 3.87 25.57 -0.98
N PRO A 205 4.65 24.49 -1.10
CA PRO A 205 4.96 23.87 -2.38
C PRO A 205 3.74 23.18 -3.02
N ALA A 206 2.66 22.95 -2.26
CA ALA A 206 1.40 22.41 -2.76
C ALA A 206 0.49 23.48 -3.42
N GLU A 207 0.89 24.75 -3.41
CA GLU A 207 0.18 25.81 -4.12
C GLU A 207 0.64 25.90 -5.58
N PRO A 208 -0.27 26.26 -6.51
CA PRO A 208 0.08 26.52 -7.90
C PRO A 208 1.23 27.52 -8.04
N GLY A 209 2.13 27.25 -8.98
CA GLY A 209 3.21 28.16 -9.33
C GLY A 209 2.77 29.25 -10.32
N PRO A 210 3.71 30.11 -10.75
CA PRO A 210 3.42 31.27 -11.58
C PRO A 210 3.22 30.95 -13.07
N TYR A 211 3.52 29.74 -13.53
CA TYR A 211 3.43 29.38 -14.94
C TYR A 211 1.99 29.02 -15.31
N PRO A 212 1.39 29.65 -16.34
CA PRO A 212 0.33 29.01 -17.09
C PRO A 212 0.84 27.69 -17.69
N PHE A 213 -0.07 26.77 -17.97
CA PHE A 213 0.28 25.50 -18.61
C PHE A 213 -0.75 25.11 -19.64
N GLN A 214 -0.32 24.30 -20.60
CA GLN A 214 -1.18 23.64 -21.57
C GLN A 214 -1.32 22.16 -21.25
N TYR A 215 -2.48 21.61 -21.57
CA TYR A 215 -2.77 20.17 -21.50
C TYR A 215 -2.93 19.62 -22.91
N PHE A 216 -2.27 18.49 -23.18
CA PHE A 216 -2.44 17.74 -24.43
C PHE A 216 -2.06 16.27 -24.24
N THR A 217 -2.42 15.41 -25.18
CA THR A 217 -2.03 14.00 -25.20
C THR A 217 -1.12 13.70 -26.37
N TYR A 218 -0.20 12.76 -26.17
CA TYR A 218 0.38 12.03 -27.28
C TYR A 218 -0.03 10.56 -27.19
N GLY A 219 -0.18 9.90 -28.33
CA GLY A 219 -0.68 8.54 -28.35
C GLY A 219 -0.74 7.91 -29.72
N SER A 220 -1.18 6.66 -29.72
CA SER A 220 -1.12 5.77 -30.87
C SER A 220 -2.03 6.15 -32.05
N GLY A 221 -3.15 6.85 -31.78
CA GLY A 221 -4.15 7.18 -32.79
C GLY A 221 -5.03 6.00 -33.21
N PHE A 222 -5.13 4.96 -32.38
CA PHE A 222 -5.98 3.79 -32.64
C PHE A 222 -6.49 3.12 -31.35
N ASP A 223 -6.53 3.85 -30.22
CA ASP A 223 -7.06 3.31 -28.97
C ASP A 223 -8.57 3.03 -29.07
N LEU A 224 -9.00 1.82 -28.70
CA LEU A 224 -10.40 1.41 -28.88
C LEU A 224 -11.37 1.99 -27.84
N HIS A 225 -10.86 2.51 -26.72
CA HIS A 225 -11.67 2.88 -25.56
C HIS A 225 -11.56 4.35 -25.16
N ARG A 226 -10.47 5.01 -25.55
CA ARG A 226 -10.10 6.34 -25.06
C ARG A 226 -9.85 7.27 -26.26
N SER A 227 -10.79 8.17 -26.52
CA SER A 227 -10.74 9.04 -27.69
C SER A 227 -9.54 9.98 -27.66
N GLU A 228 -9.05 10.34 -26.48
CA GLU A 228 -7.86 11.16 -26.27
C GLU A 228 -6.55 10.49 -26.75
N PHE A 229 -6.55 9.17 -26.99
CA PHE A 229 -5.44 8.43 -27.58
C PHE A 229 -5.77 7.86 -28.96
N ASP A 230 -6.93 8.24 -29.53
CA ASP A 230 -7.44 7.87 -30.84
C ASP A 230 -7.73 9.12 -31.69
N THR A 231 -9.01 9.49 -31.89
CA THR A 231 -9.40 10.60 -32.77
C THR A 231 -9.02 11.97 -32.25
N ASP A 232 -8.94 12.14 -30.93
CA ASP A 232 -8.74 13.42 -30.27
C ASP A 232 -7.27 13.63 -29.84
N VAL A 233 -6.38 12.69 -30.22
CA VAL A 233 -4.96 12.75 -29.88
C VAL A 233 -4.30 13.99 -30.48
N ASN A 234 -3.54 14.73 -29.66
CA ASN A 234 -2.89 15.96 -30.14
C ASN A 234 -1.59 15.67 -30.91
N LEU A 235 -0.87 14.62 -30.52
CA LEU A 235 0.41 14.26 -31.13
C LEU A 235 0.52 12.74 -31.30
N LEU A 236 0.77 12.29 -32.54
CA LEU A 236 0.93 10.86 -32.81
C LEU A 236 2.30 10.36 -32.35
N SER A 237 2.29 9.30 -31.54
CA SER A 237 3.50 8.59 -31.11
C SER A 237 3.72 7.33 -31.93
N SER A 238 4.96 6.84 -31.91
CA SER A 238 5.29 5.54 -32.50
C SER A 238 4.85 4.39 -31.58
N SER A 239 4.53 3.24 -32.15
CA SER A 239 4.36 1.99 -31.40
C SER A 239 5.69 1.28 -31.21
N VAL A 240 5.86 0.55 -30.11
CA VAL A 240 7.08 -0.20 -29.82
C VAL A 240 6.85 -1.71 -29.80
N ASN A 241 7.83 -2.47 -30.29
CA ASN A 241 7.76 -3.92 -30.34
C ASN A 241 8.43 -4.55 -29.10
N ALA A 242 7.63 -5.10 -28.20
CA ALA A 242 8.04 -5.76 -26.97
C ALA A 242 8.12 -7.30 -27.08
N SER A 243 8.00 -7.89 -28.28
CA SER A 243 8.03 -9.36 -28.47
C SER A 243 9.34 -10.03 -28.04
N ALA A 244 10.42 -9.25 -27.88
CA ALA A 244 11.67 -9.72 -27.30
C ALA A 244 11.50 -10.12 -25.82
N HIS A 245 10.60 -9.46 -25.11
CA HIS A 245 10.43 -9.56 -23.65
C HIS A 245 9.10 -10.19 -23.23
N ILE A 246 8.02 -9.89 -23.93
CA ILE A 246 6.69 -10.47 -23.71
C ILE A 246 6.51 -11.65 -24.66
N LYS A 247 6.54 -12.87 -24.13
CA LYS A 247 6.33 -14.10 -24.91
C LYS A 247 4.89 -14.58 -24.83
N LYS A 248 4.14 -14.17 -23.82
CA LYS A 248 2.75 -14.58 -23.60
C LYS A 248 1.85 -13.36 -23.49
N TRP A 249 1.20 -13.04 -24.61
CA TRP A 249 0.12 -12.06 -24.66
C TRP A 249 -1.22 -12.75 -24.92
N SER A 250 -2.23 -12.45 -24.11
CA SER A 250 -3.54 -13.09 -24.23
C SER A 250 -4.31 -12.57 -25.45
N PHE A 251 -5.01 -13.46 -26.14
CA PHE A 251 -5.95 -13.08 -27.21
C PHE A 251 -7.06 -12.17 -26.67
N MET A 252 -7.58 -12.43 -25.47
CA MET A 252 -8.63 -11.60 -24.84
C MET A 252 -8.12 -10.17 -24.61
N ARG A 253 -6.84 -10.03 -24.24
CA ARG A 253 -6.18 -8.72 -24.10
C ARG A 253 -6.02 -8.02 -25.45
N THR A 254 -5.74 -8.76 -26.52
CA THR A 254 -5.69 -8.21 -27.89
C THR A 254 -7.06 -7.74 -28.34
N LEU A 255 -8.11 -8.52 -28.08
CA LEU A 255 -9.49 -8.17 -28.41
C LEU A 255 -9.93 -6.89 -27.68
N PHE A 256 -9.53 -6.75 -26.42
CA PHE A 256 -9.79 -5.56 -25.64
C PHE A 256 -9.04 -4.35 -26.20
N TRP A 257 -7.71 -4.40 -26.30
CA TRP A 257 -6.91 -3.22 -26.62
C TRP A 257 -6.79 -2.89 -28.11
N GLY A 258 -7.06 -3.84 -29.00
CA GLY A 258 -6.83 -3.69 -30.44
C GLY A 258 -5.38 -3.90 -30.89
N PHE A 259 -4.44 -4.11 -29.96
CA PHE A 259 -3.03 -4.38 -30.25
C PHE A 259 -2.48 -5.56 -29.43
N ASN A 260 -1.26 -5.99 -29.77
CA ASN A 260 -0.52 -7.01 -29.04
C ASN A 260 0.91 -6.55 -28.75
N GLN A 261 1.73 -7.45 -28.19
CA GLN A 261 3.10 -7.15 -27.78
C GLN A 261 4.03 -6.65 -28.89
N ASN A 262 3.66 -6.77 -30.18
CA ASN A 262 4.46 -6.27 -31.28
C ASN A 262 4.30 -4.76 -31.52
N GLN A 263 3.24 -4.15 -30.97
CA GLN A 263 2.82 -2.78 -31.25
C GLN A 263 2.25 -2.12 -29.99
N LEU A 264 2.99 -2.19 -28.88
CA LEU A 264 2.58 -1.51 -27.66
C LEU A 264 2.54 0.02 -27.91
N PRO A 265 1.47 0.71 -27.50
CA PRO A 265 1.36 2.15 -27.70
C PRO A 265 2.26 2.91 -26.72
N ILE A 266 2.72 4.08 -27.13
CA ILE A 266 3.42 5.04 -26.27
C ILE A 266 2.45 6.19 -26.02
N ASN A 267 1.52 6.00 -25.08
CA ASN A 267 0.45 6.94 -24.76
C ASN A 267 0.79 7.75 -23.50
N GLY A 268 0.53 9.05 -23.50
CA GLY A 268 0.74 9.87 -22.31
C GLY A 268 -0.08 11.16 -22.30
N ARG A 269 -0.48 11.55 -21.08
CA ARG A 269 -1.15 12.82 -20.79
C ARG A 269 -0.12 13.82 -20.32
N VAL A 270 -0.08 15.00 -20.95
CA VAL A 270 0.97 15.99 -20.73
C VAL A 270 0.38 17.26 -20.16
N TRP A 271 0.96 17.74 -19.07
CA TRP A 271 0.80 19.12 -18.60
C TRP A 271 2.15 19.82 -18.74
N MET A 272 2.20 20.83 -19.61
CA MET A 272 3.44 21.51 -19.97
C MET A 272 3.37 23.01 -19.66
N PRO A 273 4.36 23.57 -18.95
CA PRO A 273 4.42 25.00 -18.69
C PRO A 273 4.50 25.80 -19.99
N GLU A 274 3.81 26.93 -20.04
CA GLU A 274 4.02 27.95 -21.06
C GLU A 274 5.27 28.77 -20.74
N GLY A 275 6.10 29.08 -21.73
CA GLY A 275 7.31 29.88 -21.55
C GLY A 275 8.45 29.46 -22.45
N ALA A 276 9.64 30.04 -22.27
CA ALA A 276 10.80 29.79 -23.14
C ALA A 276 11.37 28.37 -22.99
N GLY A 277 11.35 27.80 -21.78
CA GLY A 277 12.05 26.55 -21.46
C GLY A 277 13.58 26.72 -21.52
N PRO A 278 14.34 25.61 -21.53
CA PRO A 278 13.85 24.25 -21.33
C PRO A 278 13.36 24.04 -19.89
N PHE A 279 12.47 23.07 -19.70
CA PHE A 279 11.87 22.72 -18.42
C PHE A 279 12.25 21.28 -18.05
N PRO A 280 12.50 20.98 -16.75
CA PRO A 280 12.74 19.62 -16.31
C PRO A 280 11.54 18.70 -16.62
N LEU A 281 11.82 17.43 -16.89
CA LEU A 281 10.81 16.43 -17.30
C LEU A 281 10.48 15.45 -16.17
N ILE A 282 9.19 15.27 -15.92
CA ILE A 282 8.64 14.36 -14.91
C ILE A 282 7.79 13.30 -15.59
N LEU A 283 8.18 12.03 -15.49
CA LEU A 283 7.28 10.91 -15.86
C LEU A 283 6.58 10.38 -14.61
N MET A 284 5.27 10.19 -14.69
CA MET A 284 4.44 9.62 -13.62
C MET A 284 3.79 8.33 -14.12
N VAL A 285 3.90 7.24 -13.36
CA VAL A 285 3.37 5.93 -13.77
C VAL A 285 2.61 5.24 -12.63
N HIS A 286 1.46 4.68 -12.98
CA HIS A 286 0.60 3.96 -12.04
C HIS A 286 1.10 2.54 -11.74
N GLY A 287 0.52 1.94 -10.70
CA GLY A 287 0.75 0.56 -10.32
C GLY A 287 -0.10 -0.46 -11.08
N ASN A 288 -0.11 -1.69 -10.59
CA ASN A 288 -1.04 -2.68 -11.09
C ASN A 288 -2.45 -2.41 -10.56
N HIS A 289 -3.37 -2.14 -11.47
CA HIS A 289 -4.80 -2.09 -11.20
C HIS A 289 -5.54 -3.10 -12.11
N LEU A 290 -6.85 -2.95 -12.30
CA LEU A 290 -7.55 -3.58 -13.43
C LEU A 290 -7.17 -2.86 -14.73
N MET A 291 -7.01 -3.58 -15.84
CA MET A 291 -6.67 -2.95 -17.14
C MET A 291 -7.85 -2.19 -17.73
N GLU A 292 -9.07 -2.58 -17.34
CA GLU A 292 -10.33 -1.99 -17.78
C GLU A 292 -10.71 -0.73 -16.99
N ASP A 293 -9.92 -0.36 -15.97
CA ASP A 293 -10.09 0.83 -15.13
C ASP A 293 -8.81 1.69 -15.16
N TYR A 294 -8.86 2.76 -15.96
CA TYR A 294 -7.69 3.48 -16.41
C TYR A 294 -7.06 4.31 -15.29
N SER A 295 -5.80 4.02 -14.98
CA SER A 295 -5.12 4.56 -13.79
C SER A 295 -4.31 5.83 -14.07
N ASP A 296 -4.00 6.12 -15.34
CA ASP A 296 -3.15 7.25 -15.76
C ASP A 296 -3.82 8.62 -15.51
N GLU A 297 -5.14 8.70 -15.57
CA GLU A 297 -5.85 9.98 -15.30
C GLU A 297 -5.73 10.44 -13.84
N GLY A 298 -5.50 9.49 -12.92
CA GLY A 298 -5.55 9.72 -11.48
C GLY A 298 -4.43 10.59 -10.88
N TYR A 299 -3.46 11.02 -11.70
CA TYR A 299 -2.39 11.93 -11.31
C TYR A 299 -2.56 13.35 -11.87
N GLY A 300 -3.70 13.68 -12.49
CA GLY A 300 -3.93 15.01 -13.06
C GLY A 300 -3.72 16.15 -12.06
N TYR A 301 -4.11 15.94 -10.79
CA TYR A 301 -3.87 16.92 -9.72
C TYR A 301 -2.38 17.23 -9.46
N LEU A 302 -1.49 16.26 -9.68
CA LEU A 302 -0.04 16.48 -9.64
C LEU A 302 0.45 17.09 -10.95
N GLY A 303 -0.07 16.63 -12.09
CA GLY A 303 0.32 17.15 -13.40
C GLY A 303 0.09 18.65 -13.51
N GLU A 304 -1.10 19.12 -13.15
CA GLU A 304 -1.44 20.56 -13.14
C GLU A 304 -0.58 21.36 -12.16
N LEU A 305 -0.41 20.86 -10.93
CA LEU A 305 0.41 21.52 -9.92
C LEU A 305 1.85 21.67 -10.40
N LEU A 306 2.48 20.58 -10.83
CA LEU A 306 3.89 20.58 -11.23
C LEU A 306 4.10 21.39 -12.51
N ALA A 307 3.18 21.34 -13.48
CA ALA A 307 3.25 22.17 -14.67
C ALA A 307 3.17 23.66 -14.33
N SER A 308 2.28 24.06 -13.41
CA SER A 308 2.24 25.45 -12.94
C SER A 308 3.52 25.90 -12.24
N ARG A 309 4.34 24.95 -11.76
CA ARG A 309 5.62 25.19 -11.10
C ARG A 309 6.83 25.07 -12.02
N GLY A 310 6.62 24.91 -13.33
CA GLY A 310 7.70 24.91 -14.33
C GLY A 310 8.27 23.53 -14.66
N PHE A 311 7.52 22.45 -14.40
CA PHE A 311 7.90 21.08 -14.78
C PHE A 311 7.06 20.59 -15.95
N ILE A 312 7.66 20.00 -16.98
CA ILE A 312 6.90 19.21 -17.95
C ILE A 312 6.51 17.92 -17.25
N THR A 313 5.22 17.63 -17.15
CA THR A 313 4.75 16.40 -16.50
C THR A 313 3.98 15.54 -17.46
N VAL A 314 4.23 14.24 -17.37
CA VAL A 314 3.66 13.24 -18.26
C VAL A 314 3.14 12.09 -17.41
N SER A 315 1.83 11.88 -17.39
CA SER A 315 1.29 10.62 -16.88
C SER A 315 1.28 9.57 -17.99
N VAL A 316 2.02 8.50 -17.75
CA VAL A 316 2.26 7.41 -18.70
C VAL A 316 1.15 6.37 -18.58
N ASP A 317 0.61 5.97 -19.73
CA ASP A 317 -0.38 4.90 -19.83
C ASP A 317 0.30 3.53 -19.91
N GLU A 318 0.18 2.74 -18.84
CA GLU A 318 0.60 1.34 -18.79
C GLU A 318 -0.57 0.40 -18.47
N ASN A 319 -1.81 0.83 -18.70
CA ASN A 319 -2.99 0.03 -18.34
C ASN A 319 -2.99 -1.33 -19.05
N PHE A 320 -2.40 -1.41 -20.25
CA PHE A 320 -2.24 -2.67 -20.97
C PHE A 320 -1.26 -3.67 -20.31
N LEU A 321 -0.52 -3.28 -19.26
CA LEU A 321 0.30 -4.14 -18.41
C LEU A 321 -0.37 -4.50 -17.06
N ASN A 322 -1.57 -3.97 -16.79
CA ASN A 322 -2.35 -4.28 -15.59
C ASN A 322 -2.98 -5.67 -15.64
N TYR A 323 -3.28 -6.21 -14.46
CA TYR A 323 -4.07 -7.43 -14.29
C TYR A 323 -5.46 -7.27 -14.89
N SER A 324 -6.04 -8.37 -15.36
CA SER A 324 -7.43 -8.46 -15.78
C SER A 324 -7.96 -9.81 -15.37
N VAL A 325 -9.20 -9.86 -14.91
CA VAL A 325 -9.86 -11.10 -14.50
C VAL A 325 -10.00 -12.09 -15.68
N TRP A 326 -10.06 -11.56 -16.90
CA TRP A 326 -10.30 -12.34 -18.12
C TRP A 326 -9.01 -12.71 -18.88
N SER A 327 -7.91 -11.99 -18.64
CA SER A 327 -6.67 -12.17 -19.41
C SER A 327 -5.40 -12.33 -18.57
N ASN A 328 -5.51 -12.20 -17.24
CA ASN A 328 -4.40 -12.19 -16.27
C ASN A 328 -3.35 -11.10 -16.57
N ILE A 329 -2.32 -11.00 -15.74
CA ILE A 329 -1.20 -10.08 -15.96
C ILE A 329 -0.27 -10.61 -17.07
N PRO A 330 0.26 -9.75 -17.97
CA PRO A 330 1.25 -10.15 -18.97
C PRO A 330 2.55 -10.71 -18.36
N ASP A 331 3.28 -11.54 -19.11
CA ASP A 331 4.59 -12.00 -18.66
C ASP A 331 5.61 -10.86 -18.61
N ASN A 332 6.54 -10.94 -17.66
CA ASN A 332 7.56 -9.92 -17.42
C ASN A 332 7.01 -8.51 -17.18
N ASP A 333 5.78 -8.37 -16.65
CA ASP A 333 5.11 -7.08 -16.45
C ASP A 333 6.04 -6.04 -15.80
N MET A 334 6.72 -6.40 -14.70
CA MET A 334 7.59 -5.47 -13.99
C MET A 334 8.75 -4.94 -14.86
N LYS A 335 9.39 -5.83 -15.62
CA LYS A 335 10.45 -5.43 -16.54
C LYS A 335 9.89 -4.58 -17.67
N MET A 336 8.67 -4.86 -18.13
CA MET A 336 8.01 -4.12 -19.20
C MET A 336 7.58 -2.72 -18.82
N ARG A 337 7.13 -2.51 -17.59
CA ARG A 337 6.85 -1.17 -17.07
C ARG A 337 8.11 -0.29 -17.11
N ALA A 338 9.23 -0.80 -16.58
CA ALA A 338 10.51 -0.09 -16.64
C ALA A 338 10.99 0.17 -18.08
N TRP A 339 10.79 -0.80 -18.98
CA TRP A 339 11.16 -0.67 -20.39
C TRP A 339 10.31 0.37 -21.13
N VAL A 340 9.00 0.39 -20.90
CA VAL A 340 8.06 1.35 -21.51
C VAL A 340 8.40 2.77 -21.07
N LEU A 341 8.71 3.02 -19.80
CA LEU A 341 9.20 4.34 -19.34
C LEU A 341 10.42 4.84 -20.14
N LEU A 342 11.39 3.98 -20.43
CA LEU A 342 12.55 4.36 -21.24
C LEU A 342 12.17 4.62 -22.70
N LYS A 343 11.16 3.92 -23.24
CA LYS A 343 10.58 4.21 -24.55
C LYS A 343 9.86 5.55 -24.60
N HIS A 344 9.21 5.96 -23.51
CA HIS A 344 8.64 7.30 -23.39
C HIS A 344 9.72 8.38 -23.47
N LEU A 345 10.87 8.20 -22.80
CA LEU A 345 11.99 9.15 -22.90
C LEU A 345 12.53 9.27 -24.34
N GLN A 346 12.69 8.16 -25.06
CA GLN A 346 13.08 8.16 -26.48
C GLN A 346 12.05 8.88 -27.37
N GLN A 347 10.76 8.64 -27.14
CA GLN A 347 9.68 9.28 -27.90
C GLN A 347 9.62 10.79 -27.64
N ILE A 348 9.76 11.21 -26.37
CA ILE A 348 9.77 12.64 -26.00
C ILE A 348 11.00 13.34 -26.58
N ARG A 349 12.19 12.72 -26.57
CA ARG A 349 13.37 13.25 -27.25
C ARG A 349 13.10 13.45 -28.75
N THR A 350 12.50 12.45 -29.40
CA THR A 350 12.13 12.54 -30.82
C THR A 350 11.19 13.72 -31.09
N PHE A 351 10.19 13.94 -30.24
CA PHE A 351 9.33 15.11 -30.35
C PHE A 351 10.09 16.41 -30.11
N ALA A 352 10.97 16.47 -29.11
CA ALA A 352 11.75 17.66 -28.79
C ALA A 352 12.72 18.09 -29.92
N GLU A 353 13.12 17.17 -30.79
CA GLU A 353 13.96 17.42 -31.97
C GLU A 353 13.15 17.84 -33.21
N GLN A 354 11.83 17.64 -33.20
CA GLN A 354 10.92 18.01 -34.30
C GLN A 354 10.37 19.44 -34.09
N THR A 355 10.48 20.28 -35.12
CA THR A 355 10.17 21.73 -35.02
C THR A 355 8.68 22.06 -34.87
N ASP A 356 7.79 21.13 -35.17
CA ASP A 356 6.33 21.30 -35.21
C ASP A 356 5.62 20.67 -34.01
N THR A 357 6.36 20.20 -33.00
CA THR A 357 5.76 19.64 -31.78
C THR A 357 5.79 20.65 -30.63
N PRO A 358 4.85 20.55 -29.67
CA PRO A 358 4.90 21.35 -28.45
C PRO A 358 6.22 21.20 -27.66
N PHE A 359 6.89 20.03 -27.78
CA PHE A 359 8.13 19.73 -27.05
C PHE A 359 9.38 20.41 -27.65
N SER A 360 9.29 20.95 -28.88
CA SER A 360 10.42 21.53 -29.61
C SER A 360 11.18 22.57 -28.78
N GLY A 361 12.42 22.25 -28.39
CA GLY A 361 13.27 23.12 -27.59
C GLY A 361 12.75 23.43 -26.18
N LYS A 362 11.80 22.64 -25.65
CA LYS A 362 11.20 22.83 -24.32
C LYS A 362 11.65 21.81 -23.28
N VAL A 363 12.20 20.67 -23.69
CA VAL A 363 12.51 19.56 -22.76
C VAL A 363 13.96 19.62 -22.32
N ASP A 364 14.19 19.64 -21.02
CA ASP A 364 15.51 19.41 -20.43
C ASP A 364 15.70 17.91 -20.15
N LEU A 365 16.45 17.22 -21.01
CA LEU A 365 16.73 15.79 -20.88
C LEU A 365 17.84 15.46 -19.87
N ASP A 366 18.54 16.47 -19.34
CA ASP A 366 19.55 16.30 -18.29
C ASP A 366 18.96 16.44 -16.88
N ASN A 367 17.73 16.96 -16.78
CA ASN A 367 17.00 17.17 -15.53
C ASN A 367 15.67 16.40 -15.55
N ILE A 368 15.76 15.09 -15.34
CA ILE A 368 14.60 14.17 -15.31
C ILE A 368 14.34 13.68 -13.89
N ALA A 369 13.08 13.57 -13.50
CA ALA A 369 12.66 12.75 -12.38
C ALA A 369 11.48 11.85 -12.75
N MET A 370 11.29 10.78 -11.98
CA MET A 370 10.18 9.85 -12.22
C MET A 370 9.43 9.55 -10.93
N ILE A 371 8.10 9.52 -11.04
CA ILE A 371 7.17 9.21 -9.96
C ILE A 371 6.47 7.90 -10.30
N GLY A 372 6.48 6.95 -9.38
CA GLY A 372 5.82 5.67 -9.58
C GLY A 372 5.02 5.25 -8.37
N HIS A 373 3.83 4.68 -8.59
CA HIS A 373 2.97 4.15 -7.53
C HIS A 373 2.95 2.63 -7.54
N SER A 374 3.09 1.96 -6.39
CA SER A 374 3.01 0.50 -6.28
C SER A 374 4.03 -0.18 -7.21
N ARG A 375 3.60 -1.05 -8.11
CA ARG A 375 4.46 -1.60 -9.18
C ARG A 375 5.16 -0.52 -10.01
N GLY A 376 4.49 0.61 -10.28
CA GLY A 376 5.08 1.76 -10.94
C GLY A 376 6.26 2.34 -10.15
N GLY A 377 6.19 2.33 -8.81
CA GLY A 377 7.27 2.79 -7.92
C GLY A 377 8.53 1.93 -8.04
N GLN A 378 8.36 0.62 -8.21
CA GLN A 378 9.47 -0.27 -8.54
C GLN A 378 9.97 -0.02 -9.97
N ALA A 379 9.06 0.18 -10.93
CA ALA A 379 9.39 0.36 -12.34
C ALA A 379 10.25 1.60 -12.59
N VAL A 380 9.93 2.74 -11.95
CA VAL A 380 10.74 3.97 -12.09
C VAL A 380 12.15 3.79 -11.51
N ALA A 381 12.28 3.05 -10.41
CA ALA A 381 13.59 2.74 -9.83
C ALA A 381 14.39 1.79 -10.75
N MET A 382 13.72 0.79 -11.36
CA MET A 382 14.35 -0.09 -12.36
C MET A 382 14.75 0.67 -13.64
N ALA A 383 13.96 1.67 -14.07
CA ALA A 383 14.29 2.51 -15.21
C ALA A 383 15.48 3.43 -14.92
N ALA A 384 15.64 3.91 -13.69
CA ALA A 384 16.85 4.63 -13.26
C ALA A 384 18.11 3.74 -13.25
N ASP A 385 17.97 2.47 -12.82
CA ASP A 385 19.04 1.46 -12.87
C ASP A 385 18.97 0.60 -14.15
N SER A 386 18.67 1.24 -15.29
CA SER A 386 18.32 0.57 -16.55
C SER A 386 19.40 -0.39 -17.07
N THR A 387 20.67 -0.08 -16.83
CA THR A 387 21.81 -0.92 -17.25
C THR A 387 21.70 -2.34 -16.69
N LEU A 388 21.16 -2.50 -15.48
CA LEU A 388 21.04 -3.79 -14.82
C LEU A 388 20.13 -4.78 -15.58
N TRP A 389 19.13 -4.29 -16.32
CA TRP A 389 18.17 -5.12 -17.08
C TRP A 389 18.25 -4.98 -18.60
N PHE A 390 18.72 -3.84 -19.12
CA PHE A 390 18.58 -3.48 -20.54
C PHE A 390 19.89 -3.24 -21.29
N ASN A 391 21.06 -3.51 -20.70
CA ASN A 391 22.37 -3.31 -21.35
C ASN A 391 22.56 -4.09 -22.68
N THR A 392 21.78 -5.15 -22.90
CA THR A 392 21.80 -5.94 -24.14
C THR A 392 20.58 -5.70 -25.04
N ASP A 393 19.69 -4.80 -24.66
CA ASP A 393 18.48 -4.48 -25.43
C ASP A 393 18.85 -3.64 -26.66
N ALA A 394 18.63 -4.18 -27.86
CA ALA A 394 19.02 -3.53 -29.10
C ALA A 394 18.33 -2.17 -29.34
N GLY A 395 17.17 -1.94 -28.74
CA GLY A 395 16.42 -0.70 -28.87
C GLY A 395 16.66 0.31 -27.75
N LEU A 396 17.43 -0.02 -26.71
CA LEU A 396 17.71 0.88 -25.57
C LEU A 396 19.21 1.05 -25.26
N LYS A 397 20.06 0.05 -25.56
CA LYS A 397 21.47 0.01 -25.16
C LYS A 397 22.26 1.28 -25.48
N ASP A 398 21.96 1.92 -26.61
CA ASP A 398 22.69 3.08 -27.11
C ASP A 398 22.23 4.39 -26.41
N ASP A 399 21.09 4.34 -25.71
CA ASP A 399 20.44 5.49 -25.04
C ASP A 399 20.41 5.39 -23.51
N LEU A 400 20.89 4.30 -22.89
CA LEU A 400 20.79 4.07 -21.45
C LEU A 400 21.43 5.17 -20.58
N HIS A 401 22.37 5.92 -21.15
CA HIS A 401 23.08 7.02 -20.50
C HIS A 401 22.76 8.39 -21.10
N SER A 402 21.74 8.48 -21.97
CA SER A 402 21.35 9.71 -22.65
C SER A 402 20.32 10.55 -21.88
N PHE A 403 19.90 10.09 -20.70
CA PHE A 403 18.85 10.72 -19.89
C PHE A 403 19.36 10.99 -18.47
N GLY A 404 19.41 12.26 -18.07
CA GLY A 404 19.85 12.70 -16.75
C GLY A 404 18.78 12.51 -15.68
N ILE A 405 18.53 11.27 -15.29
CA ILE A 405 17.59 10.95 -14.20
C ILE A 405 18.25 11.31 -12.86
N GLN A 406 17.74 12.34 -12.19
CA GLN A 406 18.28 12.86 -10.92
C GLN A 406 17.41 12.51 -9.70
N GLY A 407 16.13 12.16 -9.90
CA GLY A 407 15.19 11.93 -8.80
C GLY A 407 14.20 10.81 -9.06
N ILE A 408 13.95 10.00 -8.03
CA ILE A 408 12.91 8.97 -8.00
C ILE A 408 11.98 9.21 -6.82
N ILE A 409 10.68 9.23 -7.10
CA ILE A 409 9.62 9.31 -6.10
C ILE A 409 8.76 8.05 -6.18
N ALA A 410 8.67 7.33 -5.08
CA ALA A 410 7.97 6.06 -4.96
C ALA A 410 6.78 6.20 -4.00
N LEU A 411 5.57 6.14 -4.53
CA LEU A 411 4.32 6.16 -3.76
C LEU A 411 3.94 4.70 -3.47
N ALA A 412 3.96 4.29 -2.19
CA ALA A 412 3.65 2.93 -1.74
C ALA A 412 4.20 1.82 -2.68
N PRO A 413 5.51 1.77 -2.97
CA PRO A 413 6.06 0.95 -4.05
C PRO A 413 6.07 -0.55 -3.74
N THR A 414 6.23 -1.39 -4.75
CA THR A 414 6.69 -2.78 -4.58
C THR A 414 8.23 -2.87 -4.59
N ASP A 415 8.78 -4.02 -4.18
CA ASP A 415 10.22 -4.33 -4.31
C ASP A 415 10.44 -5.84 -4.54
N SER A 416 9.89 -6.32 -5.66
CA SER A 416 10.02 -7.72 -6.08
C SER A 416 11.37 -7.99 -6.77
N VAL A 417 11.92 -9.20 -6.59
CA VAL A 417 13.13 -9.62 -7.31
C VAL A 417 12.78 -9.91 -8.78
N VAL A 418 13.46 -9.26 -9.72
CA VAL A 418 13.27 -9.43 -11.18
C VAL A 418 14.55 -9.92 -11.82
N ASP A 419 14.50 -11.03 -12.57
CA ASP A 419 15.69 -11.68 -13.16
C ASP A 419 16.81 -11.97 -12.13
N SER A 420 16.42 -12.39 -10.91
CA SER A 420 17.32 -12.59 -9.76
C SER A 420 18.11 -11.34 -9.33
N LYS A 421 17.64 -10.15 -9.70
CA LYS A 421 18.25 -8.85 -9.42
C LYS A 421 17.28 -7.94 -8.66
N GLN A 422 17.84 -6.93 -8.01
CA GLN A 422 17.11 -5.87 -7.32
C GLN A 422 17.80 -4.54 -7.61
N THR A 423 16.99 -3.48 -7.70
CA THR A 423 17.45 -2.12 -7.98
C THR A 423 18.42 -1.61 -6.93
N LYS A 424 19.47 -0.92 -7.40
CA LYS A 424 20.35 -0.10 -6.57
C LYS A 424 20.50 1.28 -7.19
N LEU A 425 20.04 2.30 -6.47
CA LEU A 425 20.16 3.68 -6.93
C LEU A 425 21.48 4.26 -6.42
N ASN A 426 22.29 4.80 -7.32
CA ASN A 426 23.56 5.46 -7.01
C ASN A 426 23.49 6.90 -7.49
N HIS A 427 23.82 7.86 -6.63
CA HIS A 427 23.86 9.31 -6.95
C HIS A 427 22.49 9.94 -7.29
N ILE A 428 21.41 9.16 -7.28
CA ILE A 428 20.04 9.59 -7.61
C ILE A 428 19.28 9.86 -6.32
N SER A 429 18.66 11.04 -6.21
CA SER A 429 17.82 11.36 -5.06
C SER A 429 16.60 10.46 -5.02
N TYR A 430 16.20 10.02 -3.83
CA TYR A 430 15.10 9.07 -3.66
C TYR A 430 14.11 9.52 -2.58
N MET A 431 12.81 9.47 -2.87
CA MET A 431 11.76 9.65 -1.89
C MET A 431 10.78 8.49 -1.93
N ALA A 432 10.35 8.01 -0.76
CA ALA A 432 9.17 7.16 -0.66
C ALA A 432 8.13 7.71 0.31
N LEU A 433 6.87 7.65 -0.10
CA LEU A 433 5.70 7.91 0.76
C LEU A 433 4.96 6.60 0.97
N GLN A 434 4.77 6.18 2.22
CA GLN A 434 4.16 4.90 2.57
C GLN A 434 3.04 5.10 3.57
N GLY A 435 1.86 4.58 3.26
CA GLY A 435 0.74 4.51 4.19
C GLY A 435 0.88 3.31 5.13
N ALA A 436 0.57 3.50 6.42
CA ALA A 436 0.56 2.41 7.39
C ALA A 436 -0.62 1.46 7.19
N LYS A 437 -1.73 1.97 6.63
CA LYS A 437 -2.98 1.23 6.35
C LYS A 437 -3.04 0.73 4.92
N ASP A 438 -1.87 0.49 4.32
CA ASP A 438 -1.73 -0.11 3.00
C ASP A 438 -2.20 -1.57 3.02
N GLY A 439 -3.46 -1.78 2.62
CA GLY A 439 -4.10 -3.09 2.55
C GLY A 439 -3.64 -3.92 1.35
N ASP A 440 -3.00 -3.32 0.35
CA ASP A 440 -2.51 -4.03 -0.82
C ASP A 440 -1.07 -4.53 -0.62
N LEU A 441 -0.18 -3.69 -0.08
CA LEU A 441 1.19 -3.99 0.27
C LEU A 441 1.39 -3.76 1.77
N ASN A 442 1.44 -4.85 2.52
CA ASN A 442 1.61 -4.82 3.96
C ASN A 442 3.09 -4.95 4.41
N GLU A 443 4.04 -4.83 3.48
CA GLU A 443 5.47 -4.71 3.75
C GLU A 443 5.96 -3.32 3.33
N TYR A 444 6.87 -2.72 4.10
CA TYR A 444 7.44 -1.39 3.80
C TYR A 444 8.53 -1.46 2.72
N PHE A 445 8.16 -1.88 1.51
CA PHE A 445 9.07 -2.01 0.36
C PHE A 445 9.77 -0.70 0.00
N GLY A 446 9.12 0.46 0.19
CA GLY A 446 9.73 1.77 -0.04
C GLY A 446 10.98 2.02 0.82
N GLU A 447 11.01 1.47 2.04
CA GLU A 447 12.17 1.55 2.92
C GLU A 447 13.33 0.66 2.43
N ARG A 448 13.03 -0.46 1.76
CA ARG A 448 14.07 -1.33 1.16
C ARG A 448 14.80 -0.63 0.02
N HIS A 449 14.09 0.14 -0.80
CA HIS A 449 14.68 0.98 -1.84
C HIS A 449 15.50 2.13 -1.23
N TYR A 450 14.99 2.77 -0.16
CA TYR A 450 15.73 3.77 0.62
C TYR A 450 17.06 3.19 1.12
N ALA A 451 17.04 2.01 1.72
CA ALA A 451 18.21 1.34 2.25
C ALA A 451 19.27 1.06 1.17
N ARG A 452 18.84 0.64 -0.03
CA ARG A 452 19.72 0.36 -1.18
C ARG A 452 20.10 1.58 -2.02
N THR A 453 19.68 2.77 -1.63
CA THR A 453 20.09 4.02 -2.28
C THR A 453 21.36 4.55 -1.61
N THR A 454 22.39 4.79 -2.41
CA THR A 454 23.72 5.19 -1.93
C THR A 454 24.28 6.41 -2.64
N PHE A 455 25.06 7.18 -1.89
CA PHE A 455 25.71 8.40 -2.34
C PHE A 455 27.21 8.36 -2.04
N ASN A 456 27.99 9.08 -2.84
CA ASN A 456 29.36 9.47 -2.55
C ASN A 456 29.36 10.80 -1.77
N PRO A 457 30.44 11.08 -1.00
CA PRO A 457 30.60 12.33 -0.24
C PRO A 457 30.49 13.65 -1.02
N THR A 458 30.61 13.59 -2.35
CA THR A 458 30.55 14.74 -3.26
C THR A 458 29.19 14.91 -3.93
N ASP A 459 28.27 13.98 -3.75
CA ASP A 459 26.96 14.05 -4.37
C ASP A 459 26.09 15.07 -3.65
N SER A 460 25.29 15.81 -4.42
CA SER A 460 24.23 16.67 -3.90
C SER A 460 22.90 15.93 -3.68
N GLY A 461 22.90 14.60 -3.88
CA GLY A 461 21.70 13.77 -3.76
C GLY A 461 21.33 13.47 -2.32
N PHE A 462 20.06 13.18 -2.08
CA PHE A 462 19.55 12.77 -0.79
C PHE A 462 18.45 11.71 -0.91
N LYS A 463 18.21 10.99 0.16
CA LYS A 463 17.11 10.05 0.28
C LYS A 463 16.24 10.36 1.48
N THR A 464 14.94 10.17 1.32
CA THR A 464 13.96 10.35 2.38
C THR A 464 12.84 9.30 2.30
N TYR A 465 12.27 8.96 3.44
CA TYR A 465 11.13 8.05 3.54
C TYR A 465 10.15 8.64 4.55
N LEU A 466 8.88 8.74 4.17
CA LEU A 466 7.81 9.20 5.05
C LEU A 466 6.80 8.08 5.26
N HIS A 467 6.67 7.66 6.49
CA HIS A 467 5.60 6.78 6.95
C HIS A 467 4.43 7.60 7.47
N ILE A 468 3.21 7.32 6.98
CA ILE A 468 1.98 8.07 7.25
C ILE A 468 0.96 7.15 7.92
N ALA A 469 0.68 7.37 9.20
CA ALA A 469 -0.12 6.45 10.03
C ALA A 469 -1.54 6.18 9.49
N ASP A 470 -2.18 7.21 8.92
CA ASP A 470 -3.59 7.12 8.54
C ASP A 470 -3.82 6.96 7.03
N ALA A 471 -2.76 6.82 6.23
CA ALA A 471 -2.87 6.69 4.76
C ALA A 471 -2.94 5.21 4.32
N ASN A 472 -3.65 4.96 3.21
CA ASN A 472 -3.75 3.64 2.57
C ASN A 472 -2.93 3.56 1.28
N HIS A 473 -3.06 2.44 0.56
CA HIS A 473 -2.40 2.23 -0.74
C HIS A 473 -2.96 3.12 -1.83
N ALA A 474 -4.29 3.20 -1.92
CA ALA A 474 -4.97 3.63 -3.13
C ALA A 474 -5.03 5.16 -3.32
N GLN A 475 -5.24 5.93 -2.26
CA GLN A 475 -5.67 7.33 -2.37
C GLN A 475 -4.61 8.32 -2.89
N PHE A 476 -3.36 7.87 -3.11
CA PHE A 476 -2.36 8.61 -3.88
C PHE A 476 -2.84 8.90 -5.32
N ASN A 477 -3.62 7.98 -5.88
CA ASN A 477 -4.30 8.11 -7.16
C ASN A 477 -5.75 8.58 -6.91
N SER A 478 -6.21 9.59 -7.64
CA SER A 478 -7.54 10.17 -7.40
C SER A 478 -8.72 9.30 -7.86
N THR A 479 -8.50 8.26 -8.65
CA THR A 479 -9.58 7.41 -9.20
C THR A 479 -9.73 6.07 -8.49
N TRP A 480 -8.73 5.62 -7.71
CA TRP A 480 -8.75 4.30 -7.08
C TRP A 480 -9.62 4.19 -5.81
N GLY A 481 -9.99 5.32 -5.19
CA GLY A 481 -10.84 5.35 -4.00
C GLY A 481 -10.16 4.91 -2.71
N ASP A 482 -10.96 4.52 -1.71
CA ASP A 482 -10.57 4.24 -0.32
C ASP A 482 -10.53 2.74 0.03
N LEU A 483 -10.86 1.86 -0.92
CA LEU A 483 -10.75 0.41 -0.78
C LEU A 483 -9.56 -0.12 -1.57
N ASP A 484 -8.49 -0.50 -0.87
CA ASP A 484 -7.27 -1.07 -1.49
C ASP A 484 -7.50 -2.44 -2.19
N LEU A 485 -8.64 -3.09 -1.93
CA LEU A 485 -9.02 -4.34 -2.57
C LEU A 485 -10.42 -4.25 -3.18
N GLY A 486 -10.58 -4.81 -4.38
CA GLY A 486 -11.89 -4.95 -5.04
C GLY A 486 -12.91 -5.74 -4.20
N VAL A 487 -14.19 -5.42 -4.38
CA VAL A 487 -15.29 -6.14 -3.71
C VAL A 487 -15.45 -7.56 -4.27
N PRO A 488 -15.83 -8.55 -3.44
CA PRO A 488 -16.24 -8.42 -2.05
C PRO A 488 -15.08 -8.48 -1.04
N LYS A 489 -13.83 -8.68 -1.46
CA LYS A 489 -12.67 -8.78 -0.54
C LYS A 489 -12.46 -7.52 0.29
N GLY A 490 -12.54 -6.36 -0.36
CA GLY A 490 -12.39 -5.07 0.32
C GLY A 490 -13.38 -4.86 1.48
N LEU A 491 -14.52 -5.56 1.50
CA LEU A 491 -15.50 -5.49 2.60
C LEU A 491 -14.95 -6.04 3.92
N PHE A 492 -13.86 -6.82 3.90
CA PHE A 492 -13.20 -7.34 5.10
C PHE A 492 -12.15 -6.38 5.67
N LEU A 493 -11.74 -5.37 4.89
CA LEU A 493 -10.75 -4.37 5.32
C LEU A 493 -11.32 -3.43 6.38
N ASN A 494 -10.46 -2.96 7.25
CA ASN A 494 -10.77 -1.99 8.28
C ASN A 494 -10.41 -0.58 7.80
N GLN A 495 -11.43 0.25 7.58
CA GLN A 495 -11.26 1.64 7.16
C GLN A 495 -11.37 2.63 8.34
N ARG A 496 -11.35 2.15 9.59
CA ARG A 496 -11.39 3.06 10.76
C ARG A 496 -10.13 3.92 10.82
N GLN A 497 -10.33 5.19 11.14
CA GLN A 497 -9.25 6.19 11.21
C GLN A 497 -8.46 6.29 9.89
N LEU A 498 -9.05 5.88 8.75
CA LEU A 498 -8.45 6.12 7.44
C LEU A 498 -8.57 7.62 7.14
N MET A 499 -7.47 8.23 6.69
CA MET A 499 -7.43 9.61 6.27
C MET A 499 -8.24 9.79 4.98
N GLU A 500 -8.92 10.94 4.85
CA GLU A 500 -9.60 11.32 3.62
C GLU A 500 -8.63 11.42 2.44
N GLY A 501 -9.04 10.98 1.25
CA GLY A 501 -8.15 10.95 0.09
C GLY A 501 -7.63 12.33 -0.33
N THR A 502 -8.38 13.41 -0.06
CA THR A 502 -7.91 14.78 -0.30
C THR A 502 -6.71 15.15 0.58
N ASP A 503 -6.68 14.67 1.82
CA ASP A 503 -5.61 14.93 2.77
C ASP A 503 -4.37 14.10 2.42
N GLN A 504 -4.55 12.84 2.01
CA GLN A 504 -3.45 12.01 1.51
C GLN A 504 -2.83 12.61 0.24
N ARG A 505 -3.65 13.13 -0.69
CA ARG A 505 -3.16 13.86 -1.86
C ARG A 505 -2.54 15.21 -1.50
N GLN A 506 -2.99 15.87 -0.42
CA GLN A 506 -2.32 17.09 0.08
C GLN A 506 -0.90 16.79 0.55
N ILE A 507 -0.68 15.71 1.31
CA ILE A 507 0.68 15.25 1.69
C ILE A 507 1.51 15.02 0.42
N THR A 508 0.91 14.33 -0.57
CA THR A 508 1.57 14.02 -1.84
C THR A 508 1.99 15.30 -2.58
N LYS A 509 1.10 16.28 -2.73
CA LYS A 509 1.41 17.58 -3.36
C LYS A 509 2.57 18.29 -2.66
N VAL A 510 2.57 18.31 -1.32
CA VAL A 510 3.62 18.98 -0.53
C VAL A 510 4.98 18.31 -0.77
N TYR A 511 5.06 16.99 -0.52
CA TYR A 511 6.33 16.26 -0.58
C TYR A 511 6.86 16.14 -2.01
N VAL A 512 6.00 15.81 -2.99
CA VAL A 512 6.41 15.67 -4.40
C VAL A 512 6.94 16.98 -4.94
N SER A 513 6.20 18.08 -4.74
CA SER A 513 6.59 19.38 -5.30
C SER A 513 7.84 19.92 -4.61
N ALA A 514 7.93 19.80 -3.28
CA ALA A 514 9.14 20.17 -2.54
C ALA A 514 10.36 19.38 -3.03
N PHE A 515 10.20 18.07 -3.26
CA PHE A 515 11.32 17.20 -3.65
C PHE A 515 11.82 17.58 -5.03
N LEU A 516 10.92 17.76 -6.00
CA LEU A 516 11.28 18.15 -7.36
C LEU A 516 11.90 19.55 -7.41
N GLU A 517 11.40 20.50 -6.61
CA GLU A 517 11.97 21.84 -6.49
C GLU A 517 13.38 21.80 -5.90
N THR A 518 13.63 20.98 -4.88
CA THR A 518 14.98 20.76 -4.33
C THR A 518 15.91 20.09 -5.33
N VAL A 519 15.47 19.00 -5.97
CA VAL A 519 16.35 18.18 -6.82
C VAL A 519 16.64 18.84 -8.16
N LEU A 520 15.63 19.41 -8.84
CA LEU A 520 15.75 19.87 -10.22
C LEU A 520 15.88 21.40 -10.34
N HIS A 521 15.16 22.16 -9.50
CA HIS A 521 15.30 23.63 -9.47
C HIS A 521 16.31 24.15 -8.43
N LYS A 522 16.93 23.24 -7.65
CA LYS A 522 17.94 23.58 -6.62
C LYS A 522 17.41 24.56 -5.57
N LYS A 523 16.12 24.48 -5.23
CA LYS A 523 15.53 25.22 -4.10
C LYS A 523 15.83 24.48 -2.80
N GLU A 524 17.04 24.68 -2.29
CA GLU A 524 17.60 23.95 -1.14
C GLU A 524 16.84 24.19 0.17
N ASP A 525 16.12 25.30 0.33
CA ASP A 525 15.37 25.59 1.55
C ASP A 525 14.25 24.57 1.85
N TYR A 526 13.71 23.89 0.82
CA TYR A 526 12.76 22.80 1.03
C TYR A 526 13.41 21.54 1.62
N MET A 527 14.75 21.44 1.66
CA MET A 527 15.47 20.31 2.26
C MET A 527 15.08 20.09 3.73
N ALA A 528 14.80 21.17 4.45
CA ALA A 528 14.38 21.12 5.84
C ALA A 528 13.13 20.25 6.06
N LEU A 529 12.23 20.14 5.06
CA LEU A 529 11.04 19.28 5.12
C LEU A 529 11.43 17.79 5.24
N PHE A 530 12.45 17.36 4.50
CA PHE A 530 12.86 15.97 4.44
C PHE A 530 13.71 15.60 5.67
N GLN A 531 14.55 16.53 6.11
CA GLN A 531 15.32 16.42 7.34
C GLN A 531 14.40 16.33 8.57
N ASP A 532 13.33 17.12 8.59
CA ASP A 532 12.33 17.14 9.66
C ASP A 532 10.97 17.62 9.15
N TYR A 533 9.99 16.71 9.10
CA TYR A 533 8.64 17.02 8.59
C TYR A 533 7.98 18.19 9.34
N ARG A 534 8.36 18.45 10.60
CA ARG A 534 7.76 19.50 11.43
C ARG A 534 8.02 20.89 10.91
N SER A 535 9.13 21.09 10.18
CA SER A 535 9.46 22.36 9.52
C SER A 535 8.40 22.79 8.48
N GLY A 536 7.68 21.82 7.92
CA GLY A 536 6.55 22.02 7.00
C GLY A 536 5.19 21.57 7.53
N ALA A 537 5.05 21.33 8.85
CA ALA A 537 3.82 20.80 9.45
C ALA A 537 2.58 21.65 9.13
N GLN A 538 2.74 22.96 8.96
CA GLN A 538 1.67 23.89 8.58
C GLN A 538 1.05 23.61 7.20
N TRP A 539 1.71 22.82 6.34
CA TRP A 539 1.21 22.43 5.02
C TRP A 539 0.59 21.02 4.99
N LEU A 540 0.74 20.27 6.09
CA LEU A 540 0.35 18.87 6.19
C LEU A 540 -0.96 18.73 6.99
N PRO A 541 -1.82 17.76 6.64
CA PRO A 541 -2.98 17.43 7.46
C PRO A 541 -2.53 16.86 8.82
N ASN A 542 -3.43 16.90 9.80
CA ASN A 542 -3.15 16.36 11.12
C ASN A 542 -3.07 14.82 11.06
N SER A 543 -1.88 14.25 11.30
CA SER A 543 -1.64 12.81 11.38
C SER A 543 -0.32 12.54 12.11
N THR A 544 -0.01 11.26 12.31
CA THR A 544 1.30 10.83 12.79
C THR A 544 2.21 10.50 11.62
N TYR A 545 3.36 11.18 11.61
CA TYR A 545 4.42 11.00 10.62
C TYR A 545 5.71 10.51 11.27
N PHE A 546 6.41 9.64 10.57
CA PHE A 546 7.80 9.25 10.86
C PHE A 546 8.62 9.46 9.59
N ASN A 547 9.68 10.26 9.69
CA ASN A 547 10.54 10.60 8.56
C ASN A 547 11.94 10.00 8.74
N LYS A 548 12.48 9.37 7.71
CA LYS A 548 13.91 9.06 7.59
C LYS A 548 14.57 10.00 6.59
N TYR A 549 15.84 10.32 6.81
CA TYR A 549 16.63 11.18 5.94
C TYR A 549 18.12 10.82 5.97
N GLU A 550 18.75 10.83 4.80
CA GLU A 550 20.21 10.77 4.63
C GLU A 550 20.59 11.49 3.33
N ASP A 551 21.71 12.22 3.32
CA ASP A 551 22.27 12.82 2.11
C ASP A 551 23.70 12.36 1.84
N GLY A 552 24.23 12.77 0.69
CA GLY A 552 25.60 12.45 0.29
C GLY A 552 26.67 12.91 1.26
N LYS A 553 26.41 13.92 2.11
CA LYS A 553 27.40 14.43 3.08
C LYS A 553 27.42 13.63 4.37
N PHE A 554 26.48 12.70 4.59
CA PHE A 554 26.38 11.88 5.79
C PHE A 554 27.58 10.94 5.96
N GLU A 555 28.23 11.04 7.12
CA GLU A 555 29.39 10.22 7.48
C GLU A 555 28.97 9.15 8.49
N ARG A 556 28.85 7.91 8.02
CA ARG A 556 28.40 6.76 8.81
C ARG A 556 29.38 6.42 9.93
N LEU A 557 28.89 6.25 11.15
CA LEU A 557 29.65 5.78 12.32
C LEU A 557 29.23 4.37 12.74
N ALA A 558 27.94 4.04 12.63
CA ALA A 558 27.40 2.70 12.87
C ALA A 558 26.09 2.47 12.12
N ARG A 559 25.98 1.30 11.48
CA ARG A 559 24.76 0.73 10.88
C ARG A 559 24.49 -0.70 11.34
N TYR A 560 25.39 -1.28 12.12
CA TYR A 560 25.20 -2.60 12.74
C TYR A 560 25.14 -3.77 11.74
N GLU A 561 25.52 -3.52 10.49
CA GLU A 561 25.61 -4.49 9.40
C GLU A 561 27.02 -4.55 8.79
N GLU A 562 27.98 -3.80 9.36
CA GLU A 562 29.34 -3.71 8.83
C GLU A 562 30.16 -4.97 9.08
N ASP A 563 29.87 -5.68 10.17
CA ASP A 563 30.45 -6.98 10.53
C ASP A 563 29.46 -7.81 11.36
N GLY A 564 29.93 -8.91 11.98
CA GLY A 564 29.09 -9.77 12.83
C GLY A 564 29.43 -9.70 14.32
N ASP A 565 30.32 -8.81 14.73
CA ASP A 565 30.66 -8.57 16.14
C ASP A 565 30.00 -7.28 16.61
N LYS A 566 28.91 -7.43 17.37
CA LYS A 566 28.17 -6.30 17.92
C LYS A 566 28.98 -5.28 18.71
N ALA A 567 30.18 -5.65 19.19
CA ALA A 567 31.05 -4.77 19.96
C ALA A 567 31.95 -3.89 19.08
N THR A 568 32.05 -4.11 17.77
CA THR A 568 32.87 -3.33 16.84
C THR A 568 32.04 -2.30 16.08
N LEU A 569 32.70 -1.21 15.68
CA LEU A 569 32.11 -0.12 14.91
C LEU A 569 33.06 0.32 13.79
N LEU A 570 32.55 1.10 12.86
CA LEU A 570 33.39 1.74 11.84
C LEU A 570 34.52 2.57 12.46
N TYR A 571 35.61 2.68 11.71
CA TYR A 571 36.83 3.41 12.11
C TYR A 571 37.49 2.88 13.39
N GLY A 572 37.29 1.60 13.72
CA GLY A 572 37.89 0.96 14.90
C GLY A 572 37.25 1.41 16.21
N GLY A 573 36.01 1.88 16.17
CA GLY A 573 35.23 2.17 17.37
C GLY A 573 34.77 0.89 18.06
N THR A 574 34.34 1.03 19.31
CA THR A 574 33.76 -0.07 20.10
C THR A 574 32.45 0.34 20.75
N ALA A 575 31.54 -0.61 20.88
CA ALA A 575 30.25 -0.43 21.53
C ALA A 575 30.14 -1.27 22.82
N ALA A 576 29.54 -0.69 23.85
CA ALA A 576 29.29 -1.37 25.12
C ALA A 576 27.98 -0.90 25.74
N ALA A 577 27.33 -1.79 26.48
CA ALA A 577 26.07 -1.51 27.16
C ALA A 577 26.16 -1.83 28.66
N ILE A 578 25.54 -1.02 29.50
CA ILE A 578 25.42 -1.21 30.95
C ILE A 578 23.93 -1.20 31.29
N GLY A 579 23.46 -2.17 32.08
CA GLY A 579 22.05 -2.24 32.49
C GLY A 579 21.06 -2.45 31.34
N LEU A 580 21.52 -2.99 30.21
CA LEU A 580 20.75 -3.25 29.00
C LEU A 580 20.95 -4.69 28.53
N ASN A 581 19.89 -5.29 28.00
CA ASN A 581 20.02 -6.40 27.07
C ASN A 581 20.12 -5.82 25.65
N TRP A 582 21.16 -6.22 24.91
CA TRP A 582 21.40 -5.68 23.57
C TRP A 582 21.91 -6.70 22.56
N SER A 583 21.43 -6.56 21.32
CA SER A 583 21.74 -7.43 20.19
C SER A 583 21.51 -6.69 18.89
N GLU A 584 22.28 -7.00 17.86
CA GLU A 584 21.98 -6.60 16.48
C GLU A 584 20.93 -7.53 15.90
N LYS A 585 19.94 -6.96 15.20
CA LYS A 585 18.86 -7.71 14.54
C LYS A 585 18.50 -7.09 13.21
N ALA A 586 18.36 -7.94 12.19
CA ALA A 586 17.76 -7.58 10.93
C ALA A 586 16.31 -7.11 11.11
N TYR A 587 15.98 -5.94 10.55
CA TYR A 587 14.61 -5.45 10.44
C TYR A 587 14.14 -5.39 8.99
N LEU A 588 15.07 -5.27 8.04
CA LEU A 588 14.85 -5.44 6.61
C LEU A 588 15.87 -6.44 6.04
N PRO A 589 15.64 -7.00 4.83
CA PRO A 589 16.63 -7.82 4.18
C PRO A 589 17.97 -7.07 4.03
N LYS A 590 19.02 -7.57 4.70
CA LYS A 590 20.38 -7.00 4.70
C LYS A 590 20.51 -5.61 5.33
N ASN A 591 19.64 -5.25 6.27
CA ASN A 591 19.82 -4.07 7.12
C ASN A 591 19.53 -4.47 8.56
N ASP A 592 20.50 -4.21 9.42
CA ASP A 592 20.46 -4.58 10.81
C ASP A 592 20.35 -3.31 11.66
N ALA A 593 19.91 -3.46 12.90
CA ALA A 593 19.86 -2.36 13.85
C ALA A 593 20.16 -2.90 15.25
N VAL A 594 20.68 -2.04 16.13
CA VAL A 594 20.90 -2.44 17.52
C VAL A 594 19.60 -2.33 18.30
N VAL A 595 19.18 -3.45 18.90
CA VAL A 595 18.04 -3.51 19.82
C VAL A 595 18.53 -3.28 21.23
N LEU A 596 17.91 -2.34 21.94
CA LEU A 596 18.26 -1.97 23.32
C LEU A 596 17.02 -2.15 24.21
N GLU A 597 17.10 -3.06 25.17
CA GLU A 597 16.01 -3.38 26.10
C GLU A 597 16.44 -3.18 27.56
N TRP A 598 15.62 -2.46 28.33
CA TRP A 598 15.83 -2.28 29.78
C TRP A 598 14.54 -2.46 30.57
N ASN A 599 14.70 -2.95 31.79
CA ASN A 599 13.68 -3.01 32.84
C ASN A 599 14.38 -3.14 34.21
N GLU A 600 13.64 -3.03 35.31
CA GLU A 600 14.23 -3.10 36.66
C GLU A 600 15.04 -4.38 36.91
N ALA A 601 14.64 -5.52 36.33
CA ALA A 601 15.35 -6.78 36.50
C ALA A 601 16.68 -6.79 35.73
N ILE A 602 16.72 -6.23 34.52
CA ILE A 602 17.93 -6.10 33.69
C ILE A 602 18.89 -5.08 34.33
N SER A 603 18.37 -3.97 34.83
CA SER A 603 19.16 -2.90 35.43
C SER A 603 19.55 -3.13 36.89
N GLY A 604 19.23 -4.31 37.47
CA GLY A 604 19.53 -4.62 38.88
C GLY A 604 18.90 -3.65 39.89
N GLY A 605 17.70 -3.13 39.60
CA GLY A 605 16.99 -2.13 40.41
C GLY A 605 17.46 -0.68 40.22
N ARG A 606 18.40 -0.41 39.30
CA ARG A 606 18.89 0.95 38.99
C ARG A 606 18.54 1.36 37.57
N SER A 607 17.26 1.57 37.28
CA SER A 607 16.83 1.96 35.93
C SER A 607 17.43 3.29 35.44
N SER A 608 18.02 4.11 36.32
CA SER A 608 18.75 5.33 35.98
C SER A 608 20.12 5.11 35.33
N ASP A 609 20.64 3.88 35.36
CA ASP A 609 22.03 3.56 34.99
C ASP A 609 22.12 2.85 33.61
N ALA A 610 20.98 2.58 32.96
CA ALA A 610 20.93 1.91 31.68
C ALA A 610 21.54 2.80 30.59
N SER A 611 22.59 2.33 29.93
CA SER A 611 23.30 3.13 28.92
C SER A 611 23.97 2.31 27.85
N TYR A 612 23.98 2.86 26.63
CA TYR A 612 24.67 2.33 25.47
C TYR A 612 25.73 3.33 25.02
N SER A 613 27.00 2.92 24.99
CA SER A 613 28.15 3.79 24.72
C SER A 613 28.93 3.32 23.50
N LEU A 614 29.26 4.26 22.63
CA LEU A 614 30.13 4.09 21.47
C LEU A 614 31.40 4.91 21.68
N VAL A 615 32.57 4.30 21.51
CA VAL A 615 33.87 4.89 21.86
C VAL A 615 34.86 4.74 20.71
N TRP A 616 35.56 5.83 20.39
CA TRP A 616 36.70 5.84 19.47
C TRP A 616 37.93 6.35 20.23
N ASP A 617 38.87 5.45 20.50
CA ASP A 617 40.11 5.80 21.22
C ASP A 617 41.19 6.38 20.30
N ASN A 618 41.03 6.27 18.98
CA ASN A 618 41.97 6.74 17.97
C ASN A 618 41.57 8.11 17.38
N SER A 619 42.55 8.83 16.83
CA SER A 619 42.35 10.14 16.22
C SER A 619 41.80 10.09 14.79
N SER A 620 41.43 8.92 14.26
CA SER A 620 41.00 8.78 12.85
C SER A 620 39.70 9.52 12.53
N LEU A 621 38.91 9.88 13.55
CA LEU A 621 37.68 10.66 13.40
C LEU A 621 37.89 12.18 13.45
N LEU A 622 39.05 12.70 13.90
CA LEU A 622 39.25 14.14 14.17
C LEU A 622 38.87 15.02 12.96
N ASN A 623 39.35 14.66 11.76
CA ASN A 623 39.08 15.42 10.53
C ASN A 623 37.62 15.34 10.07
N ARG A 624 36.88 14.30 10.45
CA ARG A 624 35.46 14.13 10.12
C ARG A 624 34.62 14.97 11.07
N LEU A 625 34.90 14.88 12.37
CA LEU A 625 34.24 15.62 13.43
C LEU A 625 34.43 17.13 13.32
N ALA A 626 35.62 17.59 12.93
CA ALA A 626 35.93 19.01 12.77
C ALA A 626 35.11 19.71 11.67
N ARG A 627 34.51 18.93 10.75
CA ARG A 627 33.71 19.45 9.62
C ARG A 627 32.22 19.17 9.77
N ALA A 628 31.80 18.51 10.85
CA ALA A 628 30.42 18.09 11.05
C ALA A 628 29.63 19.14 11.85
N ASP A 629 28.38 19.33 11.49
CA ASP A 629 27.47 20.27 12.16
C ASP A 629 26.69 19.60 13.30
N GLY A 630 26.60 18.26 13.29
CA GLY A 630 25.97 17.51 14.36
C GLY A 630 25.96 16.00 14.16
N LEU A 631 25.24 15.33 15.07
CA LEU A 631 25.00 13.89 15.08
C LEU A 631 23.61 13.59 14.50
N SER A 632 23.47 12.55 13.69
CA SER A 632 22.18 12.03 13.22
C SER A 632 22.08 10.53 13.51
N PHE A 633 20.89 10.05 13.81
CA PHE A 633 20.58 8.62 13.94
C PHE A 633 19.10 8.34 13.70
N SER A 634 18.79 7.11 13.28
CA SER A 634 17.44 6.60 13.14
C SER A 634 17.05 5.83 14.42
N ILE A 635 15.88 6.13 14.99
CA ILE A 635 15.37 5.47 16.20
C ILE A 635 13.93 5.00 16.01
N ALA A 636 13.60 3.81 16.52
CA ALA A 636 12.24 3.28 16.56
C ALA A 636 11.89 2.82 17.99
N ASP A 637 10.68 3.16 18.46
CA ASP A 637 10.14 2.60 19.69
C ASP A 637 9.54 1.22 19.43
N GLN A 638 9.90 0.24 20.25
CA GLN A 638 9.39 -1.13 20.23
C GLN A 638 8.87 -1.56 21.60
N SER A 639 8.54 -0.62 22.47
CA SER A 639 8.08 -0.93 23.83
C SER A 639 6.75 -1.71 23.85
N ALA A 640 5.97 -1.65 22.76
CA ALA A 640 4.75 -2.44 22.58
C ALA A 640 4.99 -3.97 22.54
N ASP A 641 6.16 -4.41 22.06
CA ASP A 641 6.55 -5.82 22.00
C ASP A 641 6.82 -6.45 23.37
N MET A 642 6.99 -5.63 24.41
CA MET A 642 7.33 -6.12 25.74
C MET A 642 6.09 -6.74 26.40
N LYS A 643 6.23 -7.92 26.99
CA LYS A 643 5.17 -8.56 27.78
C LYS A 643 4.86 -7.70 29.00
N GLN A 644 3.84 -6.85 28.91
CA GLN A 644 3.37 -6.05 30.02
C GLN A 644 2.75 -6.96 31.10
N LYS A 645 3.08 -6.70 32.37
CA LYS A 645 2.27 -7.21 33.48
C LYS A 645 0.93 -6.45 33.47
N GLN A 646 -0.18 -7.12 33.77
CA GLN A 646 -1.49 -6.47 33.89
C GLN A 646 -1.40 -5.27 34.84
N GLY A 647 -1.63 -4.05 34.30
CA GLY A 647 -1.69 -2.81 35.07
C GLY A 647 -0.49 -1.85 34.91
N GLU A 648 0.57 -2.23 34.20
CA GLU A 648 1.68 -1.31 33.87
C GLU A 648 1.36 -0.57 32.57
N GLN A 649 1.20 0.77 32.64
CA GLN A 649 1.13 1.63 31.46
C GLN A 649 2.54 1.71 30.83
N PRO A 650 2.69 1.57 29.50
CA PRO A 650 3.95 1.86 28.85
C PRO A 650 4.31 3.32 29.08
N SER A 651 5.40 3.57 29.82
CA SER A 651 5.97 4.91 29.95
C SER A 651 6.81 5.21 28.72
N THR A 652 6.64 6.37 28.11
CA THR A 652 7.52 6.82 27.04
C THR A 652 8.98 6.85 27.54
N PRO A 653 9.93 6.24 26.82
CA PRO A 653 11.34 6.29 27.19
C PRO A 653 11.87 7.73 27.31
N ASP A 654 12.48 8.09 28.44
CA ASP A 654 13.30 9.32 28.54
C ASP A 654 14.74 8.97 28.14
N ILE A 655 15.13 9.49 26.98
CA ILE A 655 16.43 9.26 26.38
C ILE A 655 17.26 10.54 26.49
N LYS A 656 18.48 10.41 27.03
CA LYS A 656 19.48 11.48 27.05
C LYS A 656 20.70 11.07 26.26
N VAL A 657 21.27 12.01 25.51
CA VAL A 657 22.47 11.78 24.71
C VAL A 657 23.61 12.58 25.31
N ALA A 658 24.70 11.89 25.62
CA ALA A 658 25.92 12.47 26.16
C ALA A 658 27.06 12.38 25.16
N LEU A 659 27.72 13.51 24.93
CA LEU A 659 28.92 13.62 24.12
C LEU A 659 30.10 13.91 25.04
N GLN A 660 31.08 13.01 25.04
CA GLN A 660 32.30 13.14 25.83
C GLN A 660 33.52 13.30 24.91
N THR A 661 34.35 14.28 25.20
CA THR A 661 35.58 14.56 24.46
C THR A 661 36.82 13.91 25.09
N HIS A 662 37.94 13.87 24.37
CA HIS A 662 39.20 13.28 24.85
C HIS A 662 39.77 13.92 26.13
N ASN A 663 39.38 15.16 26.47
CA ASN A 663 39.77 15.81 27.73
C ASN A 663 38.83 15.48 28.90
N ASN A 664 37.94 14.48 28.73
CA ASN A 664 36.92 14.04 29.67
C ASN A 664 35.79 15.05 29.94
N LEU A 665 35.67 16.13 29.16
CA LEU A 665 34.49 16.99 29.20
C LEU A 665 33.30 16.25 28.61
N THR A 666 32.22 16.12 29.39
CA THR A 666 30.96 15.50 29.00
C THR A 666 29.83 16.54 28.98
N VAL A 667 29.05 16.56 27.90
CA VAL A 667 27.84 17.38 27.78
C VAL A 667 26.66 16.47 27.51
N ILE A 668 25.54 16.70 28.21
CA ILE A 668 24.34 15.86 28.13
C ILE A 668 23.15 16.72 27.70
N VAL A 669 22.39 16.24 26.73
CA VAL A 669 21.13 16.84 26.27
C VAL A 669 20.00 15.80 26.31
N SER A 670 18.76 16.23 26.50
CA SER A 670 17.60 15.32 26.40
C SER A 670 17.13 15.23 24.95
N LEU A 671 16.83 14.02 24.49
CA LEU A 671 16.30 13.78 23.15
C LEU A 671 15.00 14.54 22.90
N SER A 672 14.16 14.64 23.93
CA SER A 672 12.87 15.36 23.90
C SER A 672 13.00 16.86 23.55
N GLN A 673 14.19 17.45 23.68
CA GLN A 673 14.44 18.83 23.22
C GLN A 673 14.42 18.95 21.71
N PHE A 674 14.73 17.86 21.00
CA PHE A 674 14.83 17.80 19.56
C PHE A 674 13.64 17.05 18.98
N MET A 675 13.28 15.90 19.55
CA MET A 675 12.19 15.06 19.04
C MET A 675 11.61 14.19 20.15
N ASN A 676 10.28 14.23 20.31
CA ASN A 676 9.60 13.29 21.20
C ASN A 676 9.37 11.98 20.45
N LEU A 677 9.93 10.89 20.99
CA LEU A 677 9.75 9.54 20.46
C LEU A 677 8.27 9.16 20.51
N LYS A 678 7.72 8.75 19.37
CA LYS A 678 6.35 8.26 19.27
C LYS A 678 6.37 6.74 19.16
N SER A 679 5.45 6.09 19.84
CA SER A 679 5.14 4.68 19.57
C SER A 679 4.22 4.61 18.35
N PRO A 680 4.47 3.73 17.37
CA PRO A 680 3.54 3.53 16.27
C PRO A 680 2.22 2.97 16.80
N ASP A 681 1.09 3.43 16.25
CA ASP A 681 -0.20 2.81 16.55
C ASP A 681 -0.27 1.43 15.89
N MET A 682 -0.78 0.44 16.63
CA MET A 682 -1.00 -0.90 16.09
C MET A 682 -2.02 -0.83 14.94
N THR A 683 -1.56 -1.13 13.73
CA THR A 683 -2.42 -1.12 12.55
C THR A 683 -3.09 -2.48 12.37
N TYR A 684 -4.42 -2.48 12.34
CA TYR A 684 -5.23 -3.64 11.97
C TYR A 684 -5.85 -3.41 10.59
N PHE A 685 -5.48 -4.24 9.62
CA PHE A 685 -5.93 -4.14 8.22
C PHE A 685 -7.35 -4.66 8.02
N THR A 686 -7.84 -5.53 8.90
CA THR A 686 -9.13 -6.21 8.79
C THR A 686 -10.05 -5.93 9.97
N LYS A 687 -11.36 -6.13 9.77
CA LYS A 687 -12.40 -5.82 10.78
C LYS A 687 -12.34 -6.69 12.05
N SER A 688 -11.47 -7.71 12.12
CA SER A 688 -11.31 -8.53 13.34
C SER A 688 -9.96 -9.24 13.39
N LYS A 689 -9.46 -9.53 14.60
CA LYS A 689 -8.24 -10.34 14.81
C LYS A 689 -8.31 -11.75 14.21
N TRP A 690 -9.51 -12.31 14.07
CA TRP A 690 -9.68 -13.59 13.38
C TRP A 690 -9.43 -13.45 11.88
N LEU A 691 -9.90 -12.35 11.27
CA LEU A 691 -9.63 -12.06 9.86
C LEU A 691 -8.15 -11.77 9.64
N GLU A 692 -7.47 -11.01 10.49
CA GLU A 692 -6.00 -10.78 10.43
C GLU A 692 -5.23 -12.09 10.19
N LYS A 693 -5.60 -13.13 10.94
CA LYS A 693 -4.90 -14.43 10.90
C LYS A 693 -5.24 -15.31 9.71
N HIS A 694 -6.45 -15.20 9.16
CA HIS A 694 -6.98 -16.19 8.20
C HIS A 694 -7.30 -15.61 6.81
N PHE A 695 -7.44 -14.29 6.71
CA PHE A 695 -7.73 -13.60 5.47
C PHE A 695 -6.47 -13.52 4.61
N ASP A 696 -6.65 -13.69 3.30
CA ASP A 696 -5.57 -13.71 2.30
C ASP A 696 -4.38 -14.58 2.69
N SER A 697 -4.67 -15.83 3.08
CA SER A 697 -3.66 -16.81 3.51
C SER A 697 -2.81 -16.35 4.70
N GLY A 698 -3.36 -15.47 5.53
CA GLY A 698 -2.65 -14.88 6.66
C GLY A 698 -1.73 -13.72 6.26
N LYS A 699 -1.97 -13.09 5.09
CA LYS A 699 -1.23 -11.91 4.61
C LYS A 699 -1.04 -10.91 5.74
N TYR A 700 -2.10 -10.51 6.43
CA TYR A 700 -2.04 -9.48 7.47
C TYR A 700 -1.57 -9.96 8.85
N ASN A 701 -1.27 -11.26 9.00
CA ASN A 701 -0.68 -11.82 10.21
C ASN A 701 0.84 -11.58 10.27
N LEU A 702 1.23 -10.31 10.19
CA LEU A 702 2.62 -9.89 10.22
C LEU A 702 3.06 -9.54 11.65
N PRO A 703 4.33 -9.80 12.00
CA PRO A 703 4.91 -9.20 13.20
C PRO A 703 4.96 -7.67 13.04
N GLU A 704 4.91 -6.97 14.16
CA GLU A 704 5.13 -5.53 14.18
C GLU A 704 6.52 -5.21 13.62
N GLN A 705 6.57 -4.29 12.65
CA GLN A 705 7.83 -3.83 12.06
C GLN A 705 8.26 -2.52 12.74
N PRO A 706 9.55 -2.33 13.06
CA PRO A 706 10.03 -1.07 13.61
C PRO A 706 9.82 0.07 12.62
N ILE A 707 9.21 1.16 13.05
CA ILE A 707 9.09 2.39 12.27
C ILE A 707 10.17 3.36 12.73
N PHE A 708 11.22 3.50 11.93
CA PHE A 708 12.33 4.39 12.23
C PHE A 708 12.02 5.85 11.92
N GLN A 709 12.55 6.73 12.76
CA GLN A 709 12.57 8.16 12.56
C GLN A 709 13.98 8.73 12.76
N THR A 710 14.42 9.60 11.85
CA THR A 710 15.70 10.29 11.95
C THR A 710 15.63 11.43 12.96
N VAL A 711 16.58 11.45 13.89
CA VAL A 711 16.79 12.54 14.85
C VAL A 711 18.15 13.18 14.58
N ARG A 712 18.16 14.51 14.44
CA ARG A 712 19.39 15.31 14.26
C ARG A 712 19.67 16.15 15.51
N LEU A 713 20.88 16.04 16.02
CA LEU A 713 21.38 16.73 17.21
C LEU A 713 22.53 17.68 16.80
N PRO A 714 22.27 18.99 16.61
CA PRO A 714 23.31 19.96 16.25
C PRO A 714 24.32 20.14 17.37
N PHE A 715 25.61 20.20 17.03
CA PHE A 715 26.68 20.42 18.00
C PHE A 715 26.57 21.78 18.70
N ASP A 716 26.01 22.79 18.04
CA ASP A 716 25.68 24.08 18.64
C ASP A 716 24.78 23.96 19.87
N ALA A 717 23.88 22.96 19.92
CA ALA A 717 23.05 22.74 21.09
C ALA A 717 23.87 22.24 22.30
N PHE A 718 24.90 21.43 22.07
CA PHE A 718 25.84 21.01 23.11
C PHE A 718 26.75 22.16 23.55
N GLN A 719 27.20 22.99 22.61
CA GLN A 719 28.01 24.18 22.90
C GLN A 719 27.24 25.23 23.70
N LYS A 720 25.93 25.37 23.49
CA LYS A 720 25.06 26.21 24.33
C LYS A 720 25.00 25.73 25.77
N VAL A 721 25.02 24.42 26.00
CA VAL A 721 25.07 23.85 27.36
C VAL A 721 26.46 24.03 27.98
N ASN A 722 27.52 23.83 27.21
CA ASN A 722 28.89 24.09 27.65
C ASN A 722 29.76 24.65 26.52
N PRO A 723 30.11 25.95 26.54
CA PRO A 723 30.92 26.58 25.49
C PRO A 723 32.33 26.01 25.32
N SER A 724 32.83 25.24 26.29
CA SER A 724 34.13 24.56 26.20
C SER A 724 34.08 23.26 25.38
N PHE A 725 32.87 22.82 24.99
CA PHE A 725 32.70 21.64 24.15
C PHE A 725 33.20 21.89 22.74
N ASN A 726 34.18 21.09 22.33
CA ASN A 726 34.69 21.09 20.97
C ASN A 726 34.37 19.74 20.31
N PRO A 727 33.47 19.70 19.31
CA PRO A 727 33.08 18.46 18.65
C PRO A 727 34.25 17.77 17.96
N ALA A 728 35.27 18.51 17.51
CA ALA A 728 36.48 17.95 16.90
C ALA A 728 37.23 16.98 17.84
N ASN A 729 37.04 17.10 19.14
CA ASN A 729 37.66 16.24 20.16
C ASN A 729 36.72 15.14 20.68
N LEU A 730 35.59 14.87 20.01
CA LEU A 730 34.63 13.86 20.44
C LEU A 730 35.29 12.47 20.50
N LYS A 731 35.17 11.83 21.66
CA LYS A 731 35.70 10.50 21.96
C LYS A 731 34.58 9.47 22.10
N ARG A 732 33.48 9.85 22.75
CA ARG A 732 32.41 8.93 23.15
C ARG A 732 31.03 9.54 22.97
N ILE A 733 30.12 8.73 22.47
CA ILE A 733 28.68 9.00 22.40
C ILE A 733 28.00 8.01 23.35
N THR A 734 27.20 8.49 24.29
CA THR A 734 26.45 7.63 25.22
C THR A 734 24.97 7.98 25.20
N PHE A 735 24.13 6.99 24.95
CA PHE A 735 22.69 7.06 25.13
C PHE A 735 22.35 6.54 26.52
N TYR A 736 21.68 7.36 27.32
CA TYR A 736 21.14 7.00 28.63
C TYR A 736 19.64 6.78 28.51
N PHE A 737 19.15 5.68 29.08
CA PHE A 737 17.75 5.28 29.05
C PHE A 737 17.20 5.31 30.46
N SER A 738 16.08 6.00 30.63
CA SER A 738 15.36 6.07 31.89
C SER A 738 13.85 6.15 31.65
N GLY A 739 13.06 5.80 32.66
CA GLY A 739 11.65 5.48 32.45
C GLY A 739 11.53 4.11 31.79
N GLY A 740 10.69 3.22 32.30
CA GLY A 740 10.64 1.85 31.77
C GLY A 740 9.80 0.91 32.62
N PRO A 741 9.54 -0.32 32.13
CA PRO A 741 10.27 -1.05 31.08
C PRO A 741 10.21 -0.43 29.67
N GLY A 742 11.28 -0.57 28.87
CA GLY A 742 11.35 -0.03 27.51
C GLY A 742 12.24 -0.84 26.56
N LYS A 743 11.93 -0.74 25.26
CA LYS A 743 12.65 -1.42 24.17
C LYS A 743 12.69 -0.51 22.96
N ILE A 744 13.87 -0.24 22.42
CA ILE A 744 14.06 0.58 21.20
C ILE A 744 14.97 -0.12 20.19
N MET A 745 14.93 0.34 18.95
CA MET A 745 15.94 0.05 17.93
C MET A 745 16.63 1.34 17.50
N LEU A 746 17.95 1.26 17.31
CA LEU A 746 18.79 2.37 16.83
C LEU A 746 19.56 1.92 15.58
N ASP A 747 19.63 2.79 14.59
CA ASP A 747 20.30 2.56 13.30
C ASP A 747 20.83 3.89 12.73
N ASP A 748 21.56 3.84 11.61
CA ASP A 748 22.06 5.00 10.85
C ASP A 748 22.73 6.07 11.72
N LEU A 749 23.55 5.66 12.70
CA LEU A 749 24.29 6.61 13.53
C LEU A 749 25.43 7.21 12.72
N GLY A 750 25.50 8.53 12.63
CA GLY A 750 26.57 9.20 11.91
C GLY A 750 26.60 10.71 12.11
N LEU A 751 27.51 11.35 11.38
CA LEU A 751 27.69 12.80 11.39
C LEU A 751 27.05 13.41 10.15
N TYR A 752 26.32 14.51 10.33
CA TYR A 752 25.76 15.26 9.21
C TYR A 752 26.49 16.58 8.98
N ARG A 753 26.30 17.12 7.78
CA ARG A 753 26.79 18.44 7.37
C ARG A 753 25.70 19.14 6.57
N ASP A 754 25.39 20.38 6.92
CA ASP A 754 24.41 21.18 6.17
C ASP A 754 25.02 21.86 4.92
#